data_AF-A0A1J4L1D8-F1
#
_entry.id   AF-A0A1J4L1D8-F1
#
_cell.length_a   1.000
_cell.length_b   1.000
_cell.length_c   1.000
_cell.angle_alpha   90.00
_cell.angle_beta   90.00
_cell.angle_gamma   90.00
#
_symmetry.space_group_name_H-M   'P 1'
#
loop_
_entity.id
_entity.type
_entity.pdbx_description
1 polymer ?
#
loop_
_entity_poly.entity_id
_entity_poly.type
_entity_poly.pdbx_seq_one_letter_code
_entity_poly.pdbx_strand_id
1 'polypeptide(L)'
;MKQEQALLISDECDRLLAELRSISQNVLFLEIQDELVSIKKHIFTDTVEISQILIPFERIITHEQATDVITALALASINTFISFSLIESEEDVATICCTLGRCQFQSTSEYDCMCVSYKILMCMISLCRTDFLKSKSLSFMFDYILTEIQNNEKNPSPLLIDALSAISAYIFRYNINENFLQEKVISNLYFLCCTNDGNQPNSYFRQCGLSGFLSISRVNVTESLMAATCSLLSKFLQTIDTRDNFVLVLRLFTHVFISHYLEFYFPFSKCFMNLLNFAENITTTNQYRHIVYEILSDFISQSDFLVNLFINMNDKKFIQNIFDKLVSSIFSFPENSSALSKLLSPIVKSKYYIDALNDNIDRVKDEEEKYEMLSEFSKKFNLNPFSFIDKELTPKTLAKYLFEAPSLSRKQIGEFFGKNKKFCMDTLQEYLLLLDFSSIDFDSSIRLFLSGFQIAGEGQIIDRIFEYFSQRFYQCGSDRIHFKSPESVHILAYGWLMMHTSFHNNNVTSKPKIDEFKQMMAKQNNGEDFAEDFLLSIFNSVKNARVPFEDSEQEGSAAHWRLQMCRQRILNLNLVQLINDKELNLNEQKKDENEISEHVKNEHENNLKPIAEIEKLMFNKIWETNKKSIIDACSLNYLLFDSICSVASKFNLNDIVDNFINKFSQSAIDELLQSRETISLSFLGTIITKYGSSVRTGGWKSFIKLLTTLLELDLLNDEILTFQNIAEDLKPIILCHKLVSSRRHHRNSVFSLFLSRRSSSEEFQRVSSKSSLKDIVTKSEIEKVVSFSSTTFSDESLNCIIEAIELVCQEIELGAETDQMRIAFCVIFAEKIFSENKTRISHKINHLSDFLVRTLKLKNGTFLPVITLNEAFVTLLNLWEYKENRENILDLLDKVSQVQEISKQGDLIEKGLSIFFDKHFDSFIEMNKLSGVLNLLQIGLVNHSEKSFKLFDRFKSINSGSFDEVRFPLIQVNAALCLIDQTKSRNFSDMKDILLVKQTTAKQWELIFNNVLFPLTTKRTKYDDLLGLILDTFEFCIEEIKNLSLFEPMWFRILSLVLEYCKRCDSSIKTTIEGKLSSCIMEMKNQEIFNSSSPKLWNLTKLNVEAIFPSIV
;
A
#
# COMPACT_ATOMS: atom_id res chain seq x y z
N MET A 1 -7.30 -53.17 38.73
CA MET A 1 -8.48 -53.02 37.85
C MET A 1 -9.63 -52.33 38.59
N LYS A 2 -10.32 -51.40 37.93
CA LYS A 2 -11.59 -50.82 38.41
C LYS A 2 -12.73 -51.84 38.24
N GLN A 3 -13.80 -51.77 39.05
CA GLN A 3 -14.97 -52.66 38.91
C GLN A 3 -15.58 -52.65 37.50
N GLU A 4 -15.55 -51.50 36.83
CA GLU A 4 -16.03 -51.34 35.45
C GLU A 4 -15.18 -52.14 34.44
N GLN A 5 -13.86 -52.20 34.65
CA GLN A 5 -12.94 -52.98 33.81
C GLN A 5 -13.17 -54.49 33.99
N ALA A 6 -13.41 -54.94 35.21
CA ALA A 6 -13.74 -56.33 35.52
C ALA A 6 -15.07 -56.78 34.88
N LEU A 7 -16.08 -55.91 34.90
CA LEU A 7 -17.37 -56.16 34.22
C LEU A 7 -17.19 -56.28 32.70
N LEU A 8 -16.40 -55.38 32.10
CA LEU A 8 -16.10 -55.41 30.67
C LEU A 8 -15.41 -56.72 30.25
N ILE A 9 -14.39 -57.17 30.99
CA ILE A 9 -13.70 -58.42 30.67
C ILE A 9 -14.65 -59.61 30.77
N SER A 10 -15.52 -59.63 31.79
CA SER A 10 -16.54 -60.67 31.94
C SER A 10 -17.49 -60.72 30.74
N ASP A 11 -17.94 -59.56 30.25
CA ASP A 11 -18.86 -59.47 29.11
C ASP A 11 -18.22 -59.95 27.79
N GLU A 12 -16.95 -59.58 27.53
CA GLU A 12 -16.23 -60.06 26.33
C GLU A 12 -15.92 -61.56 26.42
N CYS A 13 -15.60 -62.09 27.60
CA CYS A 13 -15.46 -63.53 27.82
C CYS A 13 -16.78 -64.26 27.52
N ASP A 14 -17.93 -63.73 27.95
CA ASP A 14 -19.24 -64.32 27.69
C ASP A 14 -19.59 -64.33 26.19
N ARG A 15 -19.26 -63.25 25.46
CA ARG A 15 -19.45 -63.20 24.00
C ARG A 15 -18.63 -64.27 23.29
N LEU A 16 -17.37 -64.41 23.66
CA LEU A 16 -16.47 -65.35 23.00
C LEU A 16 -16.82 -66.81 23.38
N LEU A 17 -17.20 -67.07 24.62
CA LEU A 17 -17.72 -68.36 25.08
C LEU A 17 -19.01 -68.76 24.35
N ALA A 18 -19.91 -67.82 24.05
CA ALA A 18 -21.14 -68.11 23.33
C ALA A 18 -20.86 -68.69 21.94
N GLU A 19 -19.86 -68.16 21.23
CA GLU A 19 -19.50 -68.67 19.90
C GLU A 19 -18.60 -69.90 19.93
N LEU A 20 -17.66 -70.01 20.88
CA LEU A 20 -16.87 -71.24 20.99
C LEU A 20 -17.75 -72.47 21.26
N ARG A 21 -18.88 -72.30 21.97
CA ARG A 21 -19.86 -73.38 22.23
C ARG A 21 -20.57 -73.87 20.96
N SER A 22 -20.72 -73.03 19.94
CA SER A 22 -21.36 -73.42 18.68
C SER A 22 -20.45 -74.32 17.82
N ILE A 23 -19.13 -74.30 18.07
CA ILE A 23 -18.07 -74.94 17.25
C ILE A 23 -17.51 -76.23 17.88
N SER A 24 -18.24 -76.77 18.86
CA SER A 24 -18.09 -77.92 19.79
C SER A 24 -17.19 -79.18 19.51
N GLN A 25 -16.33 -79.26 18.49
CA GLN A 25 -15.57 -80.48 18.16
C GLN A 25 -14.04 -80.40 18.30
N ASN A 26 -13.46 -79.24 18.58
CA ASN A 26 -12.00 -79.09 18.66
C ASN A 26 -11.48 -79.04 20.11
N VAL A 27 -10.44 -79.82 20.43
CA VAL A 27 -9.87 -79.94 21.80
C VAL A 27 -9.32 -78.60 22.29
N LEU A 28 -8.68 -77.83 21.40
CA LEU A 28 -8.13 -76.51 21.73
C LEU A 28 -9.22 -75.51 22.16
N PHE A 29 -10.39 -75.54 21.51
CA PHE A 29 -11.50 -74.65 21.88
C PHE A 29 -12.15 -75.03 23.21
N LEU A 30 -12.08 -76.30 23.62
CA LEU A 30 -12.52 -76.74 24.95
C LEU A 30 -11.57 -76.24 26.04
N GLU A 31 -10.26 -76.31 25.83
CA GLU A 31 -9.26 -75.76 26.75
C GLU A 31 -9.41 -74.24 26.92
N ILE A 32 -9.61 -73.51 25.82
CA ILE A 32 -9.85 -72.06 25.85
C ILE A 32 -11.17 -71.72 26.55
N GLN A 33 -12.22 -72.53 26.39
CA GLN A 33 -13.47 -72.35 27.12
C GLN A 33 -13.27 -72.50 28.63
N ASP A 34 -12.49 -73.48 29.08
CA ASP A 34 -12.17 -73.67 30.50
C ASP A 34 -11.34 -72.51 31.06
N GLU A 35 -10.36 -72.01 30.29
CA GLU A 35 -9.57 -70.82 30.64
C GLU A 35 -10.44 -69.57 30.79
N LEU A 36 -11.33 -69.28 29.84
CA LEU A 36 -12.25 -68.12 29.91
C LEU A 36 -13.23 -68.22 31.10
N VAL A 37 -13.73 -69.41 31.41
CA VAL A 37 -14.59 -69.64 32.59
C VAL A 37 -13.80 -69.45 33.89
N SER A 38 -12.53 -69.86 33.92
CA SER A 38 -11.65 -69.65 35.07
C SER A 38 -11.39 -68.15 35.29
N ILE A 39 -11.04 -67.42 34.22
CA ILE A 39 -10.80 -65.98 34.24
C ILE A 39 -12.02 -65.23 34.79
N LYS A 40 -13.24 -65.56 34.30
CA LYS A 40 -14.49 -64.95 34.79
C LYS A 40 -14.73 -65.13 36.29
N LYS A 41 -14.35 -66.29 36.85
CA LYS A 41 -14.50 -66.56 38.30
C LYS A 41 -13.52 -65.74 39.15
N HIS A 42 -12.29 -65.57 38.67
CA HIS A 42 -11.21 -64.98 39.47
C HIS A 42 -11.09 -63.46 39.29
N ILE A 43 -11.59 -62.87 38.21
CA ILE A 43 -11.53 -61.42 37.95
C ILE A 43 -12.17 -60.57 39.07
N PHE A 44 -13.24 -61.07 39.70
CA PHE A 44 -13.95 -60.35 40.75
C PHE A 44 -13.39 -60.60 42.16
N THR A 45 -12.52 -61.60 42.33
CA THR A 45 -12.05 -62.07 43.65
C THR A 45 -10.54 -61.93 43.86
N ASP A 46 -9.73 -62.09 42.81
CA ASP A 46 -8.26 -62.08 42.86
C ASP A 46 -7.64 -61.05 41.89
N THR A 47 -6.40 -60.65 42.15
CA THR A 47 -5.59 -59.85 41.22
C THR A 47 -5.09 -60.72 40.08
N VAL A 48 -5.88 -60.87 39.02
CA VAL A 48 -5.46 -61.52 37.78
C VAL A 48 -4.53 -60.60 37.00
N GLU A 49 -3.38 -61.12 36.54
CA GLU A 49 -2.46 -60.36 35.67
C GLU A 49 -3.08 -60.15 34.27
N ILE A 50 -2.82 -59.00 33.66
CA ILE A 50 -3.34 -58.64 32.32
C ILE A 50 -2.86 -59.65 31.27
N SER A 51 -1.62 -60.13 31.38
CA SER A 51 -1.05 -61.18 30.53
C SER A 51 -1.91 -62.46 30.52
N GLN A 52 -2.44 -62.87 31.66
CA GLN A 52 -3.30 -64.06 31.79
C GLN A 52 -4.67 -63.85 31.17
N ILE A 53 -5.17 -62.61 31.15
CA ILE A 53 -6.44 -62.25 30.49
C ILE A 53 -6.27 -62.27 28.96
N LEU A 54 -5.11 -61.90 28.43
CA LEU A 54 -4.85 -61.82 26.99
C LEU A 54 -4.60 -63.19 26.33
N ILE A 55 -3.95 -64.13 27.03
CA ILE A 55 -3.54 -65.46 26.50
C ILE A 55 -4.66 -66.20 25.72
N PRO A 56 -5.91 -66.34 26.23
CA PRO A 56 -6.97 -67.05 25.51
C PRO A 56 -7.31 -66.39 24.16
N PHE A 57 -7.30 -65.06 24.10
CA PHE A 57 -7.57 -64.31 22.88
C PHE A 57 -6.40 -64.38 21.90
N GLU A 58 -5.16 -64.30 22.39
CA GLU A 58 -3.94 -64.45 21.58
C GLU A 58 -3.86 -65.83 20.92
N ARG A 59 -4.20 -66.89 21.66
CA ARG A 59 -4.24 -68.26 21.15
C ARG A 59 -5.25 -68.44 20.04
N ILE A 60 -6.42 -67.79 20.12
CA ILE A 60 -7.41 -67.83 19.04
C ILE A 60 -6.86 -67.15 17.78
N ILE A 61 -6.26 -65.97 17.93
CA ILE A 61 -5.79 -65.15 16.81
C ILE A 61 -4.63 -65.82 16.06
N THR A 62 -3.78 -66.56 16.75
CA THR A 62 -2.57 -67.16 16.18
C THR A 62 -2.76 -68.58 15.66
N HIS A 63 -3.97 -69.15 15.75
CA HIS A 63 -4.19 -70.56 15.46
C HIS A 63 -4.83 -70.81 14.08
N GLU A 64 -4.22 -71.67 13.26
CA GLU A 64 -4.63 -71.95 11.88
C GLU A 64 -6.08 -72.46 11.74
N GLN A 65 -6.59 -73.19 12.73
CA GLN A 65 -7.94 -73.77 12.70
C GLN A 65 -9.04 -72.83 13.22
N ALA A 66 -8.71 -71.61 13.66
CA ALA A 66 -9.71 -70.62 14.03
C ALA A 66 -10.37 -70.05 12.77
N THR A 67 -11.70 -70.07 12.69
CA THR A 67 -12.42 -69.42 11.57
C THR A 67 -12.32 -67.91 11.71
N ASP A 68 -12.24 -67.20 10.58
CA ASP A 68 -12.32 -65.73 10.48
C ASP A 68 -13.36 -65.07 11.42
N VAL A 69 -14.55 -65.64 11.59
CA VAL A 69 -15.59 -65.13 12.50
C VAL A 69 -15.14 -65.08 13.97
N ILE A 70 -14.56 -66.17 14.48
CA ILE A 70 -14.07 -66.23 15.88
C ILE A 70 -12.83 -65.34 16.03
N THR A 71 -11.95 -65.33 15.04
CA THR A 71 -10.76 -64.48 15.03
C THR A 71 -11.14 -62.99 15.06
N ALA A 72 -12.17 -62.58 14.31
CA ALA A 72 -12.69 -61.22 14.33
C ALA A 72 -13.31 -60.84 15.68
N LEU A 73 -13.97 -61.77 16.37
CA LEU A 73 -14.49 -61.57 17.73
C LEU A 73 -13.37 -61.44 18.77
N ALA A 74 -12.33 -62.26 18.67
CA ALA A 74 -11.16 -62.16 19.55
C ALA A 74 -10.45 -60.82 19.35
N LEU A 75 -10.23 -60.39 18.10
CA LEU A 75 -9.67 -59.07 17.79
C LEU A 75 -10.56 -57.92 18.28
N ALA A 76 -11.89 -58.05 18.17
CA ALA A 76 -12.82 -57.05 18.70
C ALA A 76 -12.67 -56.91 20.23
N SER A 77 -12.52 -58.03 20.93
CA SER A 77 -12.29 -58.06 22.38
C SER A 77 -10.97 -57.38 22.74
N ILE A 78 -9.88 -57.70 22.05
CA ILE A 78 -8.58 -57.00 22.24
C ILE A 78 -8.72 -55.49 21.99
N ASN A 79 -9.42 -55.08 20.94
CA ASN A 79 -9.64 -53.66 20.67
C ASN A 79 -10.42 -52.96 21.80
N THR A 80 -11.43 -53.62 22.38
CA THR A 80 -12.13 -53.09 23.55
C THR A 80 -11.18 -52.95 24.74
N PHE A 81 -10.32 -53.93 24.99
CA PHE A 81 -9.33 -53.86 26.07
C PHE A 81 -8.37 -52.68 25.89
N ILE A 82 -7.88 -52.44 24.67
CA ILE A 82 -7.06 -51.26 24.36
C ILE A 82 -7.82 -49.97 24.63
N SER A 83 -9.07 -49.87 24.14
CA SER A 83 -9.87 -48.64 24.22
C SER A 83 -10.27 -48.22 25.64
N PHE A 84 -10.41 -49.18 26.55
CA PHE A 84 -10.74 -48.95 27.97
C PHE A 84 -9.51 -48.88 28.88
N SER A 85 -8.32 -48.70 28.28
CA SER A 85 -7.04 -48.54 28.99
C SER A 85 -6.75 -49.70 29.97
N LEU A 86 -7.09 -50.93 29.57
CA LEU A 86 -6.74 -52.13 30.34
C LEU A 86 -5.27 -52.52 30.20
N ILE A 87 -4.61 -52.08 29.13
CA ILE A 87 -3.20 -52.37 28.85
C ILE A 87 -2.35 -51.27 29.46
N GLU A 88 -1.60 -51.62 30.50
CA GLU A 88 -0.82 -50.69 31.32
C GLU A 88 0.70 -50.88 31.16
N SER A 89 1.16 -51.91 30.44
CA SER A 89 2.59 -52.23 30.31
C SER A 89 3.11 -52.26 28.86
N GLU A 90 4.41 -51.97 28.73
CA GLU A 90 5.13 -52.04 27.44
C GLU A 90 5.22 -53.46 26.88
N GLU A 91 5.33 -54.46 27.76
CA GLU A 91 5.43 -55.87 27.37
C GLU A 91 4.11 -56.35 26.76
N ASP A 92 2.97 -55.95 27.34
CA ASP A 92 1.63 -56.29 26.82
C ASP A 92 1.37 -55.67 25.44
N VAL A 93 1.84 -54.44 25.19
CA VAL A 93 1.72 -53.83 23.85
C VAL A 93 2.60 -54.58 22.83
N ALA A 94 3.80 -55.00 23.23
CA ALA A 94 4.68 -55.78 22.36
C ALA A 94 4.10 -57.16 22.03
N THR A 95 3.50 -57.85 23.01
CA THR A 95 2.84 -59.15 22.75
C THR A 95 1.66 -58.97 21.81
N ILE A 96 0.83 -57.95 22.00
CA ILE A 96 -0.30 -57.66 21.09
C ILE A 96 0.18 -57.35 19.67
N CYS A 97 1.23 -56.53 19.49
CA CYS A 97 1.78 -56.30 18.16
C CYS A 97 2.29 -57.60 17.51
N CYS A 98 2.95 -58.47 18.28
CA CYS A 98 3.40 -59.78 17.79
C CYS A 98 2.23 -60.71 17.45
N THR A 99 1.13 -60.68 18.20
CA THR A 99 -0.03 -61.55 17.96
C THR A 99 -0.81 -61.10 16.74
N LEU A 100 -0.99 -59.78 16.55
CA LEU A 100 -1.54 -59.21 15.31
C LEU A 100 -0.71 -59.62 14.09
N GLY A 101 0.62 -59.60 14.23
CA GLY A 101 1.53 -60.00 13.15
C GLY A 101 1.54 -61.49 12.82
N ARG A 102 1.14 -62.34 13.77
CA ARG A 102 1.03 -63.80 13.62
C ARG A 102 -0.40 -64.26 13.43
N CYS A 103 -1.31 -63.35 13.08
CA CYS A 103 -2.71 -63.66 12.88
C CYS A 103 -2.87 -64.72 11.78
N GLN A 104 -3.52 -65.84 12.12
CA GLN A 104 -3.80 -66.96 11.22
C GLN A 104 -5.26 -67.37 11.40
N PHE A 105 -5.93 -67.70 10.30
CA PHE A 105 -7.31 -68.14 10.34
C PHE A 105 -7.70 -68.90 9.08
N GLN A 106 -8.72 -69.74 9.21
CA GLN A 106 -9.38 -70.41 8.10
C GLN A 106 -10.43 -69.46 7.49
N SER A 107 -10.25 -69.14 6.22
CA SER A 107 -11.21 -68.34 5.45
C SER A 107 -12.52 -69.09 5.26
N THR A 108 -13.63 -68.47 5.67
CA THR A 108 -14.99 -68.95 5.42
C THR A 108 -15.67 -68.13 4.31
N SER A 109 -15.42 -66.82 4.25
CA SER A 109 -15.88 -65.94 3.17
C SER A 109 -14.92 -64.77 2.92
N GLU A 110 -14.96 -64.17 1.72
CA GLU A 110 -14.20 -62.94 1.43
C GLU A 110 -14.60 -61.78 2.35
N TYR A 111 -15.87 -61.70 2.74
CA TYR A 111 -16.38 -60.65 3.64
C TYR A 111 -15.82 -60.80 5.06
N ASP A 112 -15.76 -62.02 5.58
CA ASP A 112 -15.28 -62.30 6.93
C ASP A 112 -13.75 -62.16 7.01
N CYS A 113 -13.01 -62.53 5.96
CA CYS A 113 -11.59 -62.19 5.83
C CYS A 113 -11.34 -60.68 5.90
N MET A 114 -12.13 -59.88 5.17
CA MET A 114 -12.04 -58.42 5.22
C MET A 114 -12.39 -57.87 6.60
N CYS A 115 -13.33 -58.50 7.32
CA CYS A 115 -13.65 -58.15 8.69
C CYS A 115 -12.47 -58.38 9.64
N VAL A 116 -11.71 -59.47 9.47
CA VAL A 116 -10.49 -59.71 10.25
C VAL A 116 -9.45 -58.62 9.99
N SER A 117 -9.11 -58.33 8.73
CA SER A 117 -8.18 -57.25 8.38
C SER A 117 -8.64 -55.89 8.92
N TYR A 118 -9.94 -55.58 8.84
CA TYR A 118 -10.53 -54.38 9.42
C TYR A 118 -10.35 -54.29 10.94
N LYS A 119 -10.54 -55.41 11.65
CA LYS A 119 -10.35 -55.47 13.10
C LYS A 119 -8.88 -55.35 13.50
N ILE A 120 -7.95 -55.92 12.73
CA ILE A 120 -6.51 -55.71 12.93
C ILE A 120 -6.17 -54.23 12.84
N LEU A 121 -6.60 -53.55 11.77
CA LEU A 121 -6.36 -52.12 11.59
C LEU A 121 -6.97 -51.26 12.71
N MET A 122 -8.15 -51.61 13.20
CA MET A 122 -8.76 -50.96 14.37
C MET A 122 -7.89 -51.12 15.63
N CYS A 123 -7.38 -52.32 15.89
CA CYS A 123 -6.45 -52.55 17.00
C CYS A 123 -5.20 -51.68 16.85
N MET A 124 -4.59 -51.62 15.66
CA MET A 124 -3.41 -50.77 15.39
C MET A 124 -3.69 -49.29 15.68
N ILE A 125 -4.82 -48.75 15.20
CA ILE A 125 -5.22 -47.35 15.47
C ILE A 125 -5.42 -47.11 16.97
N SER A 126 -6.05 -48.05 17.67
CA SER A 126 -6.24 -47.96 19.12
C SER A 126 -4.92 -48.04 19.88
N LEU A 127 -3.96 -48.87 19.43
CA LEU A 127 -2.62 -48.94 20.01
C LEU A 127 -1.87 -47.61 19.85
N CYS A 128 -2.05 -46.88 18.75
CA CYS A 128 -1.48 -45.53 18.58
C CYS A 128 -2.05 -44.48 19.56
N ARG A 129 -3.09 -44.81 20.34
CA ARG A 129 -3.56 -43.96 21.44
C ARG A 129 -2.88 -44.27 22.78
N THR A 130 -2.08 -45.35 22.83
CA THR A 130 -1.28 -45.72 24.00
C THR A 130 0.12 -45.13 23.89
N ASP A 131 0.75 -44.76 25.02
CA ASP A 131 2.07 -44.12 25.05
C ASP A 131 3.26 -45.11 25.02
N PHE A 132 2.99 -46.41 24.93
CA PHE A 132 3.97 -47.48 25.21
C PHE A 132 4.64 -48.10 23.96
N LEU A 133 4.41 -47.56 22.76
CA LEU A 133 4.92 -48.13 21.51
C LEU A 133 6.42 -47.83 21.28
N LYS A 134 7.23 -48.88 21.01
CA LYS A 134 8.67 -48.80 20.69
C LYS A 134 8.97 -48.92 19.18
N SER A 135 10.19 -48.57 18.77
CA SER A 135 10.64 -48.54 17.36
C SER A 135 10.38 -49.83 16.60
N LYS A 136 10.68 -50.99 17.18
CA LYS A 136 10.47 -52.31 16.55
C LYS A 136 9.00 -52.59 16.26
N SER A 137 8.11 -52.37 17.24
CA SER A 137 6.67 -52.56 17.07
C SER A 137 6.13 -51.59 16.02
N LEU A 138 6.57 -50.33 16.03
CA LEU A 138 6.14 -49.33 15.05
C LEU A 138 6.61 -49.63 13.63
N SER A 139 7.86 -50.05 13.43
CA SER A 139 8.32 -50.49 12.10
C SER A 139 7.50 -51.68 11.62
N PHE A 140 7.20 -52.64 12.50
CA PHE A 140 6.37 -53.80 12.15
C PHE A 140 4.95 -53.38 11.72
N MET A 141 4.28 -52.55 12.52
CA MET A 141 2.92 -52.09 12.21
C MET A 141 2.89 -51.29 10.90
N PHE A 142 3.91 -50.46 10.66
CA PHE A 142 4.04 -49.68 9.44
C PHE A 142 4.28 -50.57 8.21
N ASP A 143 5.20 -51.54 8.31
CA ASP A 143 5.51 -52.48 7.24
C ASP A 143 4.28 -53.36 6.90
N TYR A 144 3.50 -53.79 7.90
CA TYR A 144 2.23 -54.52 7.71
C TYR A 144 1.19 -53.70 6.94
N ILE A 145 1.04 -52.41 7.26
CA ILE A 145 0.09 -51.56 6.55
C ILE A 145 0.55 -51.31 5.11
N LEU A 146 1.86 -51.14 4.90
CA LEU A 146 2.39 -50.99 3.55
C LEU A 146 2.15 -52.24 2.69
N THR A 147 2.32 -53.44 3.24
CA THR A 147 2.03 -54.68 2.50
C THR A 147 0.53 -54.83 2.21
N GLU A 148 -0.35 -54.51 3.16
CA GLU A 148 -1.80 -54.47 2.94
C GLU A 148 -2.21 -53.45 1.87
N ILE A 149 -1.57 -52.28 1.83
CA ILE A 149 -1.78 -51.29 0.78
C ILE A 149 -1.36 -51.87 -0.58
N GLN A 150 -0.17 -52.47 -0.68
CA GLN A 150 0.35 -53.05 -1.92
C GLN A 150 -0.50 -54.23 -2.43
N ASN A 151 -1.08 -55.03 -1.53
CA ASN A 151 -1.92 -56.17 -1.90
C ASN A 151 -3.34 -55.76 -2.36
N ASN A 152 -3.86 -54.62 -1.91
CA ASN A 152 -5.20 -54.15 -2.23
C ASN A 152 -5.21 -53.26 -3.49
N GLU A 153 -5.18 -53.88 -4.68
CA GLU A 153 -5.07 -53.16 -5.97
C GLU A 153 -6.31 -52.34 -6.38
N LYS A 154 -7.50 -52.53 -5.77
CA LYS A 154 -8.77 -52.05 -6.36
C LYS A 154 -9.65 -51.09 -5.56
N ASN A 155 -9.60 -51.06 -4.23
CA ASN A 155 -10.28 -50.07 -3.35
C ASN A 155 -9.96 -50.34 -1.87
N PRO A 156 -8.75 -50.03 -1.41
CA PRO A 156 -8.40 -50.07 0.01
C PRO A 156 -9.37 -49.25 0.90
N SER A 157 -9.74 -49.84 2.04
CA SER A 157 -10.72 -49.26 2.97
C SER A 157 -10.28 -47.88 3.50
N PRO A 158 -11.19 -46.93 3.80
CA PRO A 158 -10.83 -45.67 4.46
C PRO A 158 -10.02 -45.87 5.75
N LEU A 159 -10.21 -47.02 6.40
CA LEU A 159 -9.50 -47.39 7.61
C LEU A 159 -7.99 -47.62 7.40
N LEU A 160 -7.56 -48.04 6.20
CA LEU A 160 -6.13 -48.17 5.87
C LEU A 160 -5.44 -46.81 5.85
N ILE A 161 -6.12 -45.78 5.32
CA ILE A 161 -5.64 -44.39 5.35
C ILE A 161 -5.53 -43.92 6.80
N ASP A 162 -6.59 -44.15 7.59
CA ASP A 162 -6.63 -43.75 9.00
C ASP A 162 -5.52 -44.45 9.80
N ALA A 163 -5.29 -45.74 9.59
CA ALA A 163 -4.23 -46.51 10.26
C ALA A 163 -2.83 -46.03 9.86
N LEU A 164 -2.57 -45.85 8.56
CA LEU A 164 -1.30 -45.33 8.07
C LEU A 164 -1.01 -43.94 8.64
N SER A 165 -2.02 -43.06 8.63
CA SER A 165 -1.91 -41.70 9.14
C SER A 165 -1.70 -41.65 10.67
N ALA A 166 -2.40 -42.49 11.43
CA ALA A 166 -2.26 -42.59 12.88
C ALA A 166 -0.86 -43.04 13.29
N ILE A 167 -0.34 -44.10 12.66
CA ILE A 167 1.01 -44.62 12.93
C ILE A 167 2.07 -43.61 12.51
N SER A 168 1.92 -43.01 11.33
CA SER A 168 2.84 -41.98 10.84
C SER A 168 2.90 -40.78 11.80
N ALA A 169 1.73 -40.27 12.24
CA ALA A 169 1.67 -39.18 13.21
C ALA A 169 2.26 -39.57 14.58
N TYR A 170 2.05 -40.81 15.04
CA TYR A 170 2.62 -41.31 16.29
C TYR A 170 4.15 -41.33 16.28
N ILE A 171 4.76 -41.85 15.20
CA ILE A 171 6.22 -41.93 15.04
C ILE A 171 6.86 -40.53 15.15
N PHE A 172 6.22 -39.51 14.59
CA PHE A 172 6.71 -38.14 14.64
C PHE A 172 6.40 -37.41 15.95
N ARG A 173 5.37 -37.85 16.71
CA ARG A 173 4.99 -37.23 17.99
C ARG A 173 5.98 -37.54 19.11
N TYR A 174 6.35 -38.81 19.25
CA TYR A 174 7.17 -39.26 20.39
C TYR A 174 8.67 -39.18 20.12
N ASN A 175 9.06 -38.62 18.97
CA ASN A 175 10.44 -38.37 18.56
C ASN A 175 11.38 -39.50 18.98
N ILE A 176 10.96 -40.74 18.71
CA ILE A 176 11.69 -41.94 19.08
C ILE A 176 13.09 -41.75 18.51
N ASN A 177 14.12 -41.88 19.36
CA ASN A 177 15.52 -41.48 19.12
C ASN A 177 16.22 -42.08 17.86
N GLU A 178 15.47 -42.70 16.95
CA GLU A 178 15.89 -43.23 15.67
C GLU A 178 15.37 -42.33 14.52
N ASN A 179 16.13 -41.28 14.18
CA ASN A 179 15.89 -40.44 12.98
C ASN A 179 15.67 -41.28 11.70
N PHE A 180 16.23 -42.49 11.66
CA PHE A 180 16.11 -43.42 10.53
C PHE A 180 14.68 -43.96 10.33
N LEU A 181 13.90 -44.20 11.40
CA LEU A 181 12.51 -44.66 11.25
C LEU A 181 11.64 -43.56 10.64
N GLN A 182 11.82 -42.31 11.07
CA GLN A 182 11.15 -41.15 10.49
C GLN A 182 11.49 -40.99 9.00
N GLU A 183 12.76 -41.14 8.63
CA GLU A 183 13.18 -41.07 7.23
C GLU A 183 12.62 -42.24 6.40
N LYS A 184 12.61 -43.47 6.95
CA LYS A 184 11.97 -44.64 6.31
C LYS A 184 10.49 -44.38 6.05
N VAL A 185 9.77 -43.78 6.99
CA VAL A 185 8.35 -43.41 6.81
C VAL A 185 8.20 -42.38 5.69
N ILE A 186 8.98 -41.29 5.72
CA ILE A 186 8.91 -40.23 4.68
C ILE A 186 9.22 -40.79 3.30
N SER A 187 10.27 -41.61 3.17
CA SER A 187 10.68 -42.21 1.89
C SER A 187 9.59 -43.10 1.30
N ASN A 188 8.97 -43.96 2.13
CA ASN A 188 7.87 -44.82 1.70
C ASN A 188 6.59 -44.04 1.35
N LEU A 189 6.22 -43.02 2.14
CA LEU A 189 5.08 -42.16 1.82
C LEU A 189 5.32 -41.36 0.53
N TYR A 190 6.54 -40.86 0.33
CA TYR A 190 6.93 -40.15 -0.89
C TYR A 190 6.85 -41.08 -2.10
N PHE A 191 7.27 -42.35 -1.94
CA PHE A 191 7.14 -43.37 -2.96
C PHE A 191 5.67 -43.62 -3.33
N LEU A 192 4.78 -43.82 -2.34
CA LEU A 192 3.34 -43.97 -2.57
C LEU A 192 2.72 -42.78 -3.33
N CYS A 193 3.24 -41.56 -3.11
CA CYS A 193 2.81 -40.37 -3.84
C CYS A 193 3.34 -40.32 -5.29
N CYS A 194 4.46 -40.98 -5.57
CA CYS A 194 5.15 -40.92 -6.86
C CYS A 194 4.91 -42.14 -7.76
N THR A 195 4.17 -43.16 -7.32
CA THR A 195 3.86 -44.33 -8.14
C THR A 195 3.10 -43.89 -9.41
N ASN A 196 3.61 -44.34 -10.56
CA ASN A 196 3.00 -44.12 -11.87
C ASN A 196 2.32 -45.43 -12.29
N ASP A 197 1.08 -45.62 -11.87
CA ASP A 197 0.28 -46.73 -12.36
C ASP A 197 -0.11 -46.42 -13.81
N GLY A 198 0.44 -47.19 -14.74
CA GLY A 198 0.06 -47.12 -16.14
C GLY A 198 -1.47 -47.19 -16.28
N ASN A 199 -2.05 -46.16 -16.90
CA ASN A 199 -3.43 -46.09 -17.38
C ASN A 199 -4.59 -46.24 -16.36
N GLN A 200 -4.35 -46.25 -15.04
CA GLN A 200 -5.44 -46.19 -14.05
C GLN A 200 -5.38 -44.86 -13.26
N PRO A 201 -6.28 -43.90 -13.54
CA PRO A 201 -6.33 -42.59 -12.87
C PRO A 201 -7.01 -42.62 -11.48
N ASN A 202 -7.18 -43.80 -10.87
CA ASN A 202 -7.71 -43.95 -9.51
C ASN A 202 -6.55 -44.00 -8.51
N SER A 203 -6.00 -42.82 -8.25
CA SER A 203 -4.80 -42.50 -7.48
C SER A 203 -4.88 -42.74 -5.96
N TYR A 204 -5.47 -43.84 -5.50
CA TYR A 204 -5.65 -44.08 -4.06
C TYR A 204 -4.32 -44.15 -3.31
N PHE A 205 -3.30 -44.81 -3.88
CA PHE A 205 -1.96 -44.87 -3.28
C PHE A 205 -1.40 -43.49 -2.96
N ARG A 206 -1.60 -42.53 -3.87
CA ARG A 206 -1.20 -41.15 -3.68
C ARG A 206 -2.01 -40.47 -2.58
N GLN A 207 -3.32 -40.73 -2.52
CA GLN A 207 -4.18 -40.22 -1.46
C GLN A 207 -3.75 -40.73 -0.07
N CYS A 208 -3.38 -42.01 0.06
CA CYS A 208 -2.77 -42.58 1.27
C CYS A 208 -1.49 -41.84 1.68
N GLY A 209 -0.55 -41.71 0.74
CA GLY A 209 0.72 -41.04 0.99
C GLY A 209 0.53 -39.59 1.43
N LEU A 210 -0.33 -38.83 0.73
CA LEU A 210 -0.63 -37.43 1.03
C LEU A 210 -1.36 -37.26 2.37
N SER A 211 -2.29 -38.15 2.70
CA SER A 211 -2.98 -38.14 4.00
C SER A 211 -2.02 -38.46 5.14
N GLY A 212 -1.09 -39.41 4.92
CA GLY A 212 0.02 -39.69 5.83
C GLY A 212 0.88 -38.44 6.07
N PHE A 213 1.34 -37.78 5.01
CA PHE A 213 2.12 -36.53 5.14
C PHE A 213 1.36 -35.42 5.87
N LEU A 214 0.07 -35.25 5.60
CA LEU A 214 -0.75 -34.23 6.24
C LEU A 214 -1.00 -34.53 7.74
N SER A 215 -1.02 -35.79 8.13
CA SER A 215 -1.06 -36.18 9.53
C SER A 215 0.28 -35.91 10.25
N ILE A 216 1.41 -36.14 9.56
CA ILE A 216 2.74 -35.82 10.08
C ILE A 216 2.91 -34.31 10.26
N SER A 217 2.49 -33.51 9.27
CA SER A 217 2.65 -32.05 9.31
C SER A 217 1.92 -31.39 10.48
N ARG A 218 0.88 -32.04 11.02
CA ARG A 218 0.14 -31.60 12.22
C ARG A 218 0.88 -31.82 13.53
N VAL A 219 1.95 -32.61 13.50
CA VAL A 219 2.69 -33.03 14.69
C VAL A 219 4.06 -32.38 14.75
N ASN A 220 4.89 -32.62 13.74
CA ASN A 220 6.25 -32.08 13.68
C ASN A 220 6.70 -31.93 12.23
N VAL A 221 7.26 -30.76 11.89
CA VAL A 221 7.75 -30.46 10.55
C VAL A 221 9.25 -30.67 10.51
N THR A 222 9.69 -31.76 9.88
CA THR A 222 11.11 -32.04 9.64
C THR A 222 11.56 -31.52 8.28
N GLU A 223 12.87 -31.34 8.07
CA GLU A 223 13.41 -30.93 6.76
C GLU A 223 13.11 -31.94 5.66
N SER A 224 13.12 -33.23 5.98
CA SER A 224 12.74 -34.28 5.03
C SER A 224 11.27 -34.17 4.60
N LEU A 225 10.37 -33.85 5.54
CA LEU A 225 8.97 -33.56 5.21
C LEU A 225 8.90 -32.33 4.29
N MET A 226 9.59 -31.25 4.65
CA MET A 226 9.66 -30.01 3.86
C MET A 226 10.09 -30.29 2.42
N ALA A 227 11.22 -30.99 2.23
CA ALA A 227 11.74 -31.35 0.91
C ALA A 227 10.76 -32.21 0.10
N ALA A 228 10.09 -33.17 0.75
CA ALA A 228 9.06 -33.98 0.12
C ALA A 228 7.86 -33.13 -0.31
N THR A 229 7.39 -32.21 0.54
CA THR A 229 6.25 -31.33 0.24
C THR A 229 6.52 -30.42 -0.95
N CYS A 230 7.69 -29.77 -1.01
CA CYS A 230 8.07 -28.91 -2.14
C CYS A 230 8.17 -29.71 -3.44
N SER A 231 8.75 -30.91 -3.39
CA SER A 231 8.88 -31.80 -4.55
C SER A 231 7.52 -32.24 -5.08
N LEU A 232 6.62 -32.67 -4.19
CA LEU A 232 5.26 -33.06 -4.54
C LEU A 232 4.49 -31.87 -5.11
N LEU A 233 4.55 -30.70 -4.48
CA LEU A 233 3.90 -29.50 -4.99
C LEU A 233 4.33 -29.19 -6.43
N SER A 234 5.64 -29.14 -6.70
CA SER A 234 6.15 -28.87 -8.05
C SER A 234 5.68 -29.92 -9.08
N LYS A 235 5.63 -31.20 -8.71
CA LYS A 235 5.08 -32.26 -9.60
C LYS A 235 3.60 -32.07 -9.89
N PHE A 236 2.79 -31.85 -8.86
CA PHE A 236 1.33 -31.73 -9.01
C PHE A 236 0.90 -30.44 -9.73
N LEU A 237 1.72 -29.38 -9.67
CA LEU A 237 1.51 -28.17 -10.47
C LEU A 237 1.84 -28.38 -11.96
N GLN A 238 2.77 -29.30 -12.29
CA GLN A 238 3.11 -29.64 -13.68
C GLN A 238 2.14 -30.67 -14.29
N THR A 239 1.79 -31.70 -13.54
CA THR A 239 0.89 -32.78 -13.97
C THR A 239 -0.23 -32.92 -12.95
N ILE A 240 -1.38 -32.30 -13.25
CA ILE A 240 -2.57 -32.40 -12.39
C ILE A 240 -3.16 -33.80 -12.51
N ASP A 241 -3.29 -34.45 -11.36
CA ASP A 241 -3.83 -35.81 -11.23
C ASP A 241 -5.35 -35.75 -11.02
N THR A 242 -5.82 -36.04 -9.80
CA THR A 242 -7.23 -35.91 -9.39
C THR A 242 -7.46 -34.65 -8.54
N ARG A 243 -8.70 -34.17 -8.48
CA ARG A 243 -9.07 -32.99 -7.66
C ARG A 243 -8.71 -33.18 -6.19
N ASP A 244 -9.00 -34.35 -5.62
CA ASP A 244 -8.77 -34.61 -4.20
C ASP A 244 -7.28 -34.63 -3.84
N ASN A 245 -6.45 -35.26 -4.68
CA ASN A 245 -4.99 -35.24 -4.48
C ASN A 245 -4.43 -33.83 -4.59
N PHE A 246 -4.91 -33.03 -5.56
CA PHE A 246 -4.48 -31.65 -5.70
C PHE A 246 -4.81 -30.82 -4.46
N VAL A 247 -6.03 -30.97 -3.91
CA VAL A 247 -6.43 -30.31 -2.66
C VAL A 247 -5.56 -30.77 -1.48
N LEU A 248 -5.26 -32.07 -1.39
CA LEU A 248 -4.43 -32.61 -0.30
C LEU A 248 -2.98 -32.09 -0.34
N VAL A 249 -2.34 -32.07 -1.52
CA VAL A 249 -0.98 -31.52 -1.69
C VAL A 249 -0.94 -30.06 -1.29
N LEU A 250 -1.95 -29.30 -1.70
CA LEU A 250 -2.04 -27.90 -1.39
C LEU A 250 -2.29 -27.64 0.10
N ARG A 251 -3.18 -28.41 0.74
CA ARG A 251 -3.38 -28.35 2.20
C ARG A 251 -2.12 -28.73 2.97
N LEU A 252 -1.38 -29.72 2.47
CA LEU A 252 -0.09 -30.11 3.02
C LEU A 252 0.91 -28.94 2.93
N PHE A 253 1.02 -28.29 1.77
CA PHE A 253 1.84 -27.10 1.59
C PHE A 253 1.44 -25.98 2.56
N THR A 254 0.15 -25.65 2.66
CA THR A 254 -0.34 -24.64 3.59
C THR A 254 0.03 -25.00 5.02
N HIS A 255 -0.25 -26.24 5.47
CA HIS A 255 0.02 -26.64 6.84
C HIS A 255 1.51 -26.63 7.19
N VAL A 256 2.38 -27.02 6.25
CA VAL A 256 3.82 -27.04 6.46
C VAL A 256 4.42 -25.64 6.51
N PHE A 257 3.95 -24.72 5.65
CA PHE A 257 4.56 -23.40 5.55
C PHE A 257 3.88 -22.31 6.38
N ILE A 258 2.62 -22.46 6.81
CA ILE A 258 1.90 -21.38 7.51
C ILE A 258 2.60 -20.91 8.79
N SER A 259 3.28 -21.80 9.51
CA SER A 259 4.08 -21.49 10.71
C SER A 259 5.59 -21.43 10.46
N HIS A 260 6.08 -21.90 9.30
CA HIS A 260 7.52 -22.10 9.05
C HIS A 260 8.05 -21.34 7.81
N TYR A 261 7.26 -20.45 7.19
CA TYR A 261 7.66 -19.74 5.96
C TYR A 261 8.87 -18.81 6.15
N LEU A 262 9.12 -18.28 7.36
CA LEU A 262 10.34 -17.51 7.67
C LEU A 262 11.53 -18.43 7.94
N GLU A 263 11.31 -19.56 8.64
CA GLU A 263 12.38 -20.54 8.91
C GLU A 263 12.91 -21.17 7.62
N PHE A 264 12.04 -21.43 6.64
CA PHE A 264 12.38 -22.02 5.34
C PHE A 264 12.02 -21.08 4.18
N TYR A 265 12.51 -19.83 4.26
CA TYR A 265 12.20 -18.78 3.30
C TYR A 265 12.60 -19.12 1.86
N PHE A 266 13.69 -19.86 1.64
CA PHE A 266 14.14 -20.16 0.28
C PHE A 266 13.24 -21.21 -0.40
N PRO A 267 12.96 -22.39 0.21
CA PRO A 267 11.95 -23.31 -0.30
C PRO A 267 10.56 -22.68 -0.45
N PHE A 268 10.11 -21.92 0.55
CA PHE A 268 8.82 -21.22 0.53
C PHE A 268 8.76 -20.28 -0.67
N SER A 269 9.75 -19.40 -0.82
CA SER A 269 9.75 -18.36 -1.84
C SER A 269 9.55 -18.93 -3.24
N LYS A 270 10.28 -20.00 -3.56
CA LYS A 270 10.25 -20.64 -4.88
C LYS A 270 8.95 -21.42 -5.11
N CYS A 271 8.49 -22.17 -4.11
CA CYS A 271 7.22 -22.90 -4.18
C CYS A 271 6.03 -21.97 -4.32
N PHE A 272 6.03 -20.87 -3.57
CA PHE A 272 4.96 -19.88 -3.59
C PHE A 272 4.92 -19.13 -4.93
N MET A 273 6.08 -18.82 -5.53
CA MET A 273 6.13 -18.29 -6.91
C MET A 273 5.57 -19.27 -7.94
N ASN A 274 5.87 -20.57 -7.81
CA ASN A 274 5.29 -21.59 -8.68
C ASN A 274 3.76 -21.65 -8.55
N LEU A 275 3.22 -21.50 -7.34
CA LEU A 275 1.78 -21.41 -7.09
C LEU A 275 1.16 -20.17 -7.76
N LEU A 276 1.78 -19.01 -7.62
CA LEU A 276 1.32 -17.77 -8.25
C LEU A 276 1.34 -17.86 -9.78
N ASN A 277 2.42 -18.40 -10.35
CA ASN A 277 2.52 -18.64 -11.79
C ASN A 277 1.45 -19.62 -12.28
N PHE A 278 1.16 -20.68 -11.52
CA PHE A 278 0.08 -21.61 -11.84
C PHE A 278 -1.31 -20.94 -11.79
N ALA A 279 -1.52 -20.04 -10.83
CA ALA A 279 -2.76 -19.28 -10.67
C ALA A 279 -3.04 -18.36 -11.87
N GLU A 280 -2.01 -17.71 -12.42
CA GLU A 280 -2.13 -16.81 -13.58
C GLU A 280 -2.21 -17.52 -14.94
N ASN A 281 -1.76 -18.78 -15.03
CA ASN A 281 -1.67 -19.51 -16.30
C ASN A 281 -3.05 -19.73 -16.95
N ILE A 282 -3.31 -19.04 -18.08
CA ILE A 282 -4.60 -19.02 -18.80
C ILE A 282 -5.11 -20.43 -19.20
N THR A 283 -4.22 -21.41 -19.32
CA THR A 283 -4.56 -22.80 -19.69
C THR A 283 -5.11 -23.65 -18.54
N THR A 284 -4.95 -23.23 -17.27
CA THR A 284 -5.46 -23.99 -16.12
C THR A 284 -6.99 -23.84 -15.99
N THR A 285 -7.70 -24.91 -15.63
CA THR A 285 -9.17 -24.83 -15.48
C THR A 285 -9.54 -23.93 -14.30
N ASN A 286 -10.63 -23.16 -14.42
CA ASN A 286 -11.10 -22.25 -13.36
C ASN A 286 -11.23 -22.95 -11.99
N GLN A 287 -11.69 -24.21 -11.94
CA GLN A 287 -11.86 -24.96 -10.69
C GLN A 287 -10.55 -25.09 -9.89
N TYR A 288 -9.44 -25.47 -10.54
CA TYR A 288 -8.14 -25.57 -9.88
C TYR A 288 -7.57 -24.22 -9.45
N ARG A 289 -7.84 -23.17 -10.23
CA ARG A 289 -7.43 -21.81 -9.82
C ARG A 289 -8.20 -21.32 -8.59
N HIS A 290 -9.50 -21.60 -8.47
CA HIS A 290 -10.27 -21.28 -7.27
C HIS A 290 -9.68 -21.95 -6.03
N ILE A 291 -9.29 -23.23 -6.13
CA ILE A 291 -8.65 -23.95 -5.02
C ILE A 291 -7.34 -23.26 -4.62
N VAL A 292 -6.44 -22.95 -5.58
CA VAL A 292 -5.19 -22.24 -5.31
C VAL A 292 -5.46 -20.87 -4.67
N TYR A 293 -6.47 -20.16 -5.14
CA TYR A 293 -6.87 -18.87 -4.58
C TYR A 293 -7.37 -18.98 -3.13
N GLU A 294 -8.12 -20.03 -2.76
CA GLU A 294 -8.51 -20.27 -1.36
C GLU A 294 -7.28 -20.36 -0.44
N ILE A 295 -6.23 -21.05 -0.89
CA ILE A 295 -4.97 -21.16 -0.13
C ILE A 295 -4.23 -19.83 -0.06
N LEU A 296 -4.14 -19.10 -1.16
CA LEU A 296 -3.56 -17.75 -1.14
C LEU A 296 -4.34 -16.85 -0.16
N SER A 297 -5.66 -16.96 -0.14
CA SER A 297 -6.52 -16.26 0.81
C SER A 297 -6.26 -16.71 2.25
N ASP A 298 -5.96 -17.98 2.52
CA ASP A 298 -5.63 -18.47 3.87
C ASP A 298 -4.33 -17.86 4.39
N PHE A 299 -3.29 -17.77 3.54
CA PHE A 299 -2.04 -17.08 3.87
C PHE A 299 -2.25 -15.57 4.12
N ILE A 300 -3.01 -14.89 3.25
CA ILE A 300 -3.30 -13.45 3.38
C ILE A 300 -4.13 -13.14 4.63
N SER A 301 -4.97 -14.09 5.07
CA SER A 301 -5.80 -13.91 6.26
C SER A 301 -5.00 -13.96 7.56
N GLN A 302 -3.75 -14.43 7.54
CA GLN A 302 -2.85 -14.34 8.68
C GLN A 302 -2.45 -12.89 8.93
N SER A 303 -2.53 -12.44 10.19
CA SER A 303 -2.33 -11.03 10.56
C SER A 303 -0.95 -10.49 10.19
N ASP A 304 0.08 -11.34 10.22
CA ASP A 304 1.48 -10.91 10.15
C ASP A 304 2.12 -11.28 8.81
N PHE A 305 1.44 -12.09 7.99
CA PHE A 305 2.03 -12.70 6.80
C PHE A 305 2.41 -11.66 5.74
N LEU A 306 1.50 -10.74 5.38
CA LEU A 306 1.77 -9.71 4.37
C LEU A 306 2.92 -8.77 4.78
N VAL A 307 2.96 -8.38 6.06
CA VAL A 307 4.00 -7.52 6.62
C VAL A 307 5.34 -8.25 6.59
N ASN A 308 5.38 -9.50 7.06
CA ASN A 308 6.59 -10.32 7.01
C ASN A 308 7.08 -10.56 5.59
N LEU A 309 6.17 -10.81 4.64
CA LEU A 309 6.52 -11.03 3.25
C LEU A 309 7.11 -9.76 2.62
N PHE A 310 6.53 -8.58 2.91
CA PHE A 310 7.05 -7.32 2.45
C PHE A 310 8.41 -6.98 3.06
N ILE A 311 8.61 -7.15 4.37
CA ILE A 311 9.88 -6.80 5.03
C ILE A 311 11.00 -7.77 4.62
N ASN A 312 10.71 -9.06 4.61
CA ASN A 312 11.74 -10.08 4.53
C ASN A 312 11.98 -10.63 3.12
N MET A 313 11.00 -10.51 2.21
CA MET A 313 11.06 -11.13 0.88
C MET A 313 10.85 -10.13 -0.27
N ASN A 314 10.42 -8.90 -0.01
CA ASN A 314 10.36 -7.88 -1.06
C ASN A 314 11.77 -7.35 -1.36
N ASP A 315 12.09 -7.21 -2.64
CA ASP A 315 13.34 -6.59 -3.15
C ASP A 315 14.68 -7.17 -2.64
N LYS A 316 14.69 -8.30 -1.91
CA LYS A 316 15.93 -9.03 -1.55
C LYS A 316 16.48 -9.79 -2.75
N LYS A 317 17.64 -9.41 -3.29
CA LYS A 317 18.22 -9.99 -4.53
C LYS A 317 18.40 -11.53 -4.51
N PHE A 318 18.69 -12.13 -3.35
CA PHE A 318 18.81 -13.59 -3.20
C PHE A 318 17.46 -14.33 -3.20
N ILE A 319 16.34 -13.63 -2.99
CA ILE A 319 14.98 -14.20 -2.89
C ILE A 319 14.18 -13.70 -4.11
N GLN A 320 13.26 -14.52 -4.62
CA GLN A 320 12.37 -14.07 -5.69
C GLN A 320 11.40 -13.02 -5.15
N ASN A 321 11.17 -11.94 -5.92
CA ASN A 321 10.18 -10.92 -5.55
C ASN A 321 8.76 -11.50 -5.66
N ILE A 322 8.28 -12.01 -4.54
CA ILE A 322 6.96 -12.62 -4.41
C ILE A 322 5.88 -11.60 -4.17
N PHE A 323 6.21 -10.50 -3.49
CA PHE A 323 5.22 -9.53 -3.06
C PHE A 323 4.50 -8.94 -4.28
N ASP A 324 5.26 -8.41 -5.23
CA ASP A 324 4.71 -7.79 -6.44
C ASP A 324 3.88 -8.80 -7.26
N LYS A 325 4.36 -10.05 -7.34
CA LYS A 325 3.68 -11.13 -8.05
C LYS A 325 2.39 -11.56 -7.35
N LEU A 326 2.38 -11.67 -6.02
CA LEU A 326 1.19 -12.01 -5.24
C LEU A 326 0.12 -10.94 -5.44
N VAL A 327 0.52 -9.67 -5.36
CA VAL A 327 -0.39 -8.56 -5.59
C VAL A 327 -0.97 -8.66 -7.01
N SER A 328 -0.15 -8.81 -8.06
CA SER A 328 -0.66 -8.95 -9.44
C SER A 328 -1.58 -10.15 -9.64
N SER A 329 -1.24 -11.31 -9.07
CA SER A 329 -2.03 -12.53 -9.22
C SER A 329 -3.41 -12.38 -8.57
N ILE A 330 -3.53 -11.71 -7.43
CA ILE A 330 -4.82 -11.47 -6.76
C ILE A 330 -5.75 -10.65 -7.64
N PHE A 331 -5.27 -9.59 -8.29
CA PHE A 331 -6.09 -8.74 -9.16
C PHE A 331 -6.49 -9.41 -10.48
N SER A 332 -5.84 -10.51 -10.86
CA SER A 332 -6.14 -11.27 -12.08
C SER A 332 -7.38 -12.16 -11.95
N PHE A 333 -7.91 -12.36 -10.74
CA PHE A 333 -9.05 -13.25 -10.48
C PHE A 333 -10.42 -12.56 -10.64
N PRO A 334 -11.44 -13.24 -11.17
CA PRO A 334 -12.75 -12.62 -11.39
C PRO A 334 -13.54 -12.29 -10.10
N GLU A 335 -13.27 -12.94 -8.96
CA GLU A 335 -13.91 -12.67 -7.65
C GLU A 335 -13.13 -11.64 -6.80
N ASN A 336 -12.75 -10.53 -7.44
CA ASN A 336 -11.83 -9.51 -6.91
C ASN A 336 -12.27 -8.83 -5.59
N SER A 337 -13.57 -8.71 -5.31
CA SER A 337 -14.04 -7.83 -4.22
C SER A 337 -13.73 -8.36 -2.81
N SER A 338 -13.86 -9.67 -2.56
CA SER A 338 -13.54 -10.25 -1.26
C SER A 338 -12.03 -10.36 -1.03
N ALA A 339 -11.26 -10.67 -2.07
CA ALA A 339 -9.81 -10.80 -2.04
C ALA A 339 -9.14 -9.52 -1.54
N LEU A 340 -9.57 -8.41 -2.14
CA LEU A 340 -9.02 -7.09 -1.87
C LEU A 340 -9.37 -6.60 -0.47
N SER A 341 -10.58 -6.89 0.01
CA SER A 341 -10.95 -6.59 1.39
C SER A 341 -10.06 -7.35 2.39
N LYS A 342 -9.73 -8.61 2.09
CA LYS A 342 -8.83 -9.42 2.92
C LYS A 342 -7.37 -8.98 2.83
N LEU A 343 -6.90 -8.51 1.68
CA LEU A 343 -5.53 -7.99 1.51
C LEU A 343 -5.32 -6.63 2.21
N LEU A 344 -6.35 -5.79 2.24
CA LEU A 344 -6.28 -4.46 2.84
C LEU A 344 -6.61 -4.46 4.33
N SER A 345 -7.41 -5.41 4.83
CA SER A 345 -7.79 -5.48 6.25
C SER A 345 -6.62 -5.60 7.25
N PRO A 346 -5.51 -6.32 6.98
CA PRO A 346 -4.36 -6.41 7.87
C PRO A 346 -3.59 -5.09 7.94
N ILE A 347 -3.49 -4.38 6.80
CA ILE A 347 -2.79 -3.08 6.68
C ILE A 347 -3.48 -1.99 7.52
N VAL A 348 -4.80 -2.10 7.71
CA VAL A 348 -5.59 -1.12 8.49
C VAL A 348 -5.49 -1.39 10.01
N LYS A 349 -5.22 -2.63 10.43
CA LYS A 349 -5.39 -3.09 11.82
C LYS A 349 -4.09 -3.39 12.59
N SER A 350 -2.93 -3.32 11.95
CA SER A 350 -1.66 -3.67 12.57
C SER A 350 -1.32 -2.78 13.77
N LYS A 351 -0.97 -3.43 14.89
CA LYS A 351 -0.45 -2.86 16.15
C LYS A 351 0.83 -3.61 16.50
N TYR A 352 1.83 -3.50 15.65
CA TYR A 352 3.06 -4.28 15.77
C TYR A 352 4.26 -3.34 15.88
N TYR A 353 5.32 -3.81 16.51
CA TYR A 353 6.63 -3.15 16.56
C TYR A 353 7.65 -4.01 15.81
N ILE A 354 8.56 -3.36 15.09
CA ILE A 354 9.74 -4.04 14.54
C ILE A 354 10.86 -3.87 15.53
N ASP A 355 11.45 -4.99 15.92
CA ASP A 355 12.73 -5.00 16.63
C ASP A 355 13.81 -4.57 15.63
N ALA A 356 13.97 -3.26 15.47
CA ALA A 356 15.01 -2.69 14.66
C ALA A 356 16.28 -2.68 15.50
N LEU A 357 16.99 -3.81 15.49
CA LEU A 357 18.44 -3.72 15.65
C LEU A 357 18.91 -2.73 14.58
N ASN A 358 19.35 -1.55 15.01
CA ASN A 358 19.77 -0.41 14.17
C ASN A 358 20.86 -0.78 13.13
N ASP A 359 21.37 -2.01 13.19
CA ASP A 359 22.31 -2.64 12.25
C ASP A 359 21.71 -3.06 10.89
N ASN A 360 20.39 -3.03 10.68
CA ASN A 360 19.78 -3.65 9.49
C ASN A 360 19.95 -2.85 8.17
N ILE A 361 20.12 -1.52 8.19
CA ILE A 361 20.21 -0.73 6.94
C ILE A 361 21.58 -0.91 6.26
N ASP A 362 22.67 -0.89 7.03
CA ASP A 362 24.01 -1.09 6.48
C ASP A 362 24.21 -2.56 6.03
N ARG A 363 23.64 -3.52 6.76
CA ARG A 363 23.68 -4.95 6.38
C ARG A 363 22.88 -5.28 5.11
N VAL A 364 21.80 -4.54 4.79
CA VAL A 364 21.07 -4.74 3.51
C VAL A 364 21.92 -4.32 2.32
N LYS A 365 22.71 -3.24 2.46
CA LYS A 365 23.67 -2.85 1.43
C LYS A 365 24.78 -3.89 1.27
N ASP A 366 25.27 -4.45 2.37
CA ASP A 366 26.25 -5.55 2.35
C ASP A 366 25.69 -6.80 1.64
N GLU A 367 24.42 -7.14 1.87
CA GLU A 367 23.73 -8.24 1.19
C GLU A 367 23.63 -7.99 -0.33
N GLU A 368 23.32 -6.76 -0.74
CA GLU A 368 23.24 -6.37 -2.14
C GLU A 368 24.59 -6.41 -2.85
N GLU A 369 25.63 -5.86 -2.23
CA GLU A 369 27.00 -5.90 -2.75
C GLU A 369 27.52 -7.34 -2.85
N LYS A 370 27.24 -8.17 -1.83
CA LYS A 370 27.55 -9.60 -1.85
C LYS A 370 26.85 -10.31 -3.01
N TYR A 371 25.58 -10.03 -3.27
CA TYR A 371 24.85 -10.61 -4.40
C TYR A 371 25.48 -10.21 -5.74
N GLU A 372 25.83 -8.94 -5.93
CA GLU A 372 26.46 -8.45 -7.16
C GLU A 372 27.82 -9.11 -7.39
N MET A 373 28.65 -9.18 -6.35
CA MET A 373 29.93 -9.87 -6.36
C MET A 373 29.78 -11.35 -6.73
N LEU A 374 28.82 -12.07 -6.12
CA LEU A 374 28.55 -13.46 -6.43
C LEU A 374 27.96 -13.65 -7.83
N SER A 375 27.11 -12.74 -8.30
CA SER A 375 26.54 -12.78 -9.66
C SER A 375 27.63 -12.58 -10.73
N GLU A 376 28.58 -11.67 -10.49
CA GLU A 376 29.77 -11.55 -11.35
C GLU A 376 30.64 -12.80 -11.32
N PHE A 377 30.84 -13.38 -10.13
CA PHE A 377 31.54 -14.65 -9.99
C PHE A 377 30.85 -15.74 -10.82
N SER A 378 29.53 -15.87 -10.75
CA SER A 378 28.76 -16.86 -11.53
C SER A 378 28.98 -16.71 -13.03
N LYS A 379 28.94 -15.46 -13.54
CA LYS A 379 29.20 -15.18 -14.97
C LYS A 379 30.61 -15.61 -15.37
N LYS A 380 31.62 -15.23 -14.59
CA LYS A 380 33.04 -15.57 -14.86
C LYS A 380 33.28 -17.08 -14.76
N PHE A 381 32.68 -17.74 -13.76
CA PHE A 381 32.81 -19.18 -13.54
C PHE A 381 32.13 -19.99 -14.65
N ASN A 382 30.91 -19.61 -15.04
CA ASN A 382 30.18 -20.29 -16.12
C ASN A 382 30.88 -20.17 -17.48
N LEU A 383 31.64 -19.11 -17.73
CA LEU A 383 32.42 -18.92 -18.96
C LEU A 383 33.70 -19.75 -18.96
N ASN A 384 34.44 -19.75 -17.85
CA ASN A 384 35.67 -20.54 -17.71
C ASN A 384 35.94 -20.88 -16.23
N PRO A 385 35.52 -22.05 -15.74
CA PRO A 385 35.66 -22.43 -14.34
C PRO A 385 37.14 -22.62 -13.96
N PHE A 386 37.99 -23.00 -14.92
CA PHE A 386 39.41 -23.24 -14.69
C PHE A 386 40.22 -21.96 -14.48
N SER A 387 39.66 -20.79 -14.80
CA SER A 387 40.31 -19.50 -14.54
C SER A 387 40.45 -19.18 -13.05
N PHE A 388 39.81 -19.94 -12.17
CA PHE A 388 39.89 -19.79 -10.71
C PHE A 388 40.94 -20.69 -10.07
N ILE A 389 41.58 -21.55 -10.87
CA ILE A 389 42.72 -22.35 -10.43
C ILE A 389 43.95 -21.44 -10.44
N ASP A 390 44.76 -21.53 -9.39
CA ASP A 390 46.00 -20.75 -9.22
C ASP A 390 45.78 -19.23 -8.91
N LYS A 391 44.55 -18.82 -8.55
CA LYS A 391 44.24 -17.49 -7.99
C LYS A 391 44.41 -17.46 -6.45
N GLU A 392 44.45 -16.26 -5.86
CA GLU A 392 44.52 -16.04 -4.40
C GLU A 392 43.26 -16.49 -3.61
N LEU A 393 42.28 -17.15 -4.24
CA LEU A 393 41.12 -17.69 -3.51
C LEU A 393 41.48 -19.01 -2.84
N THR A 394 41.06 -19.17 -1.58
CA THR A 394 41.20 -20.45 -0.87
C THR A 394 40.16 -21.48 -1.36
N PRO A 395 40.44 -22.79 -1.29
CA PRO A 395 39.47 -23.84 -1.64
C PRO A 395 38.15 -23.71 -0.88
N LYS A 396 38.21 -23.34 0.41
CA LYS A 396 37.05 -23.12 1.27
C LYS A 396 36.18 -21.94 0.80
N THR A 397 36.79 -20.81 0.44
CA THR A 397 36.06 -19.65 -0.08
C THR A 397 35.40 -19.98 -1.42
N LEU A 398 36.12 -20.66 -2.31
CA LEU A 398 35.57 -21.07 -3.61
C LEU A 398 34.41 -22.05 -3.43
N ALA A 399 34.53 -23.04 -2.55
CA ALA A 399 33.46 -23.99 -2.24
C ALA A 399 32.17 -23.26 -1.77
N LYS A 400 32.31 -22.27 -0.88
CA LYS A 400 31.18 -21.42 -0.46
C LYS A 400 30.57 -20.65 -1.64
N TYR A 401 31.39 -20.04 -2.50
CA TYR A 401 30.89 -19.31 -3.67
C TYR A 401 30.16 -20.24 -4.65
N LEU A 402 30.66 -21.47 -4.86
CA LEU A 402 29.97 -22.48 -5.68
C LEU A 402 28.62 -22.91 -5.10
N PHE A 403 28.41 -22.69 -3.81
CA PHE A 403 27.19 -23.04 -3.11
C PHE A 403 26.19 -21.87 -3.05
N GLU A 404 26.66 -20.66 -2.74
CA GLU A 404 25.86 -19.45 -2.53
C GLU A 404 25.51 -18.71 -3.83
N ALA A 405 26.38 -18.75 -4.84
CA ALA A 405 26.25 -17.84 -5.97
C ALA A 405 25.04 -18.20 -6.87
N PRO A 406 24.24 -17.20 -7.28
CA PRO A 406 23.05 -17.42 -8.10
C PRO A 406 23.42 -17.87 -9.51
N SER A 407 22.57 -18.66 -10.15
CA SER A 407 22.67 -18.99 -11.59
C SER A 407 23.98 -19.68 -12.02
N LEU A 408 24.62 -20.44 -11.14
CA LEU A 408 25.76 -21.30 -11.49
C LEU A 408 25.33 -22.53 -12.29
N SER A 409 26.11 -22.87 -13.32
CA SER A 409 25.91 -24.06 -14.12
C SER A 409 26.44 -25.30 -13.41
N ARG A 410 25.56 -26.25 -13.10
CA ARG A 410 25.91 -27.54 -12.48
C ARG A 410 26.90 -28.36 -13.31
N LYS A 411 26.86 -28.21 -14.64
CA LYS A 411 27.83 -28.81 -15.57
C LYS A 411 29.22 -28.24 -15.35
N GLN A 412 29.34 -26.92 -15.26
CA GLN A 412 30.62 -26.24 -15.06
C GLN A 412 31.23 -26.55 -13.68
N ILE A 413 30.40 -26.67 -12.64
CA ILE A 413 30.84 -27.12 -11.31
C ILE A 413 31.42 -28.55 -11.41
N GLY A 414 30.73 -29.45 -12.11
CA GLY A 414 31.21 -30.82 -12.32
C GLY A 414 32.49 -30.91 -13.12
N GLU A 415 32.62 -30.13 -14.20
CA GLU A 415 33.84 -30.03 -15.00
C GLU A 415 35.04 -29.52 -14.17
N PHE A 416 34.80 -28.58 -13.25
CA PHE A 416 35.80 -28.08 -12.31
C PHE A 416 36.30 -29.18 -11.35
N PHE A 417 35.38 -29.87 -10.66
CA PHE A 417 35.73 -30.98 -9.77
C PHE A 417 36.34 -32.18 -10.51
N GLY A 418 36.04 -32.32 -11.81
CA GLY A 418 36.61 -33.35 -12.67
C GLY A 418 38.11 -33.18 -12.98
N LYS A 419 38.71 -32.00 -12.70
CA LYS A 419 40.15 -31.78 -12.96
C LYS A 419 41.02 -32.44 -11.89
N ASN A 420 42.06 -33.14 -12.35
CA ASN A 420 43.06 -33.75 -11.48
C ASN A 420 44.10 -32.73 -10.98
N LYS A 421 43.64 -31.70 -10.27
CA LYS A 421 44.49 -30.69 -9.62
C LYS A 421 44.15 -30.63 -8.14
N LYS A 422 45.17 -30.54 -7.28
CA LYS A 422 45.03 -30.51 -5.82
C LYS A 422 43.98 -29.47 -5.37
N PHE A 423 44.07 -28.24 -5.89
CA PHE A 423 43.11 -27.17 -5.56
C PHE A 423 41.65 -27.55 -5.85
N CYS A 424 41.36 -28.21 -6.97
CA CYS A 424 40.01 -28.64 -7.33
C CYS A 424 39.49 -29.73 -6.38
N MET A 425 40.37 -30.66 -5.98
CA MET A 425 40.03 -31.73 -5.04
C MET A 425 39.83 -31.21 -3.61
N ASP A 426 40.71 -30.32 -3.15
CA ASP A 426 40.55 -29.63 -1.86
C ASP A 426 39.25 -28.81 -1.84
N THR A 427 38.88 -28.18 -2.97
CA THR A 427 37.61 -27.44 -3.11
C THR A 427 36.41 -28.39 -3.08
N LEU A 428 36.49 -29.56 -3.72
CA LEU A 428 35.44 -30.60 -3.65
C LEU A 428 35.24 -31.08 -2.21
N GLN A 429 36.32 -31.31 -1.47
CA GLN A 429 36.25 -31.70 -0.06
C GLN A 429 35.53 -30.65 0.77
N GLU A 430 35.92 -29.37 0.64
CA GLU A 430 35.25 -28.26 1.33
C GLU A 430 33.79 -28.09 0.88
N TYR A 431 33.47 -28.32 -0.40
CA TYR A 431 32.08 -28.30 -0.89
C TYR A 431 31.24 -29.40 -0.27
N LEU A 432 31.77 -30.61 -0.12
CA LEU A 432 31.10 -31.72 0.52
C LEU A 432 30.86 -31.51 2.02
N LEU A 433 31.70 -30.71 2.69
CA LEU A 433 31.46 -30.31 4.09
C LEU A 433 30.23 -29.41 4.25
N LEU A 434 29.81 -28.72 3.18
CA LEU A 434 28.59 -27.90 3.15
C LEU A 434 27.32 -28.72 2.95
N LEU A 435 27.45 -29.99 2.56
CA LEU A 435 26.34 -30.95 2.50
C LEU A 435 26.17 -31.66 3.85
N ASP A 436 24.92 -31.80 4.26
CA ASP A 436 24.52 -32.48 5.49
C ASP A 436 23.94 -33.86 5.18
N PHE A 437 24.64 -34.91 5.59
CA PHE A 437 24.22 -36.31 5.41
C PHE A 437 23.81 -36.97 6.73
N SER A 438 23.91 -36.29 7.87
CA SER A 438 23.84 -36.93 9.19
C SER A 438 22.47 -37.50 9.56
N SER A 439 21.40 -37.02 8.92
CA SER A 439 20.00 -37.41 9.22
C SER A 439 19.28 -38.07 8.04
N ILE A 440 19.99 -38.47 6.99
CA ILE A 440 19.40 -39.08 5.80
C ILE A 440 20.10 -40.38 5.43
N ASP A 441 19.37 -41.28 4.77
CA ASP A 441 19.88 -42.58 4.34
C ASP A 441 20.87 -42.47 3.17
N PHE A 442 21.54 -43.57 2.86
CA PHE A 442 22.52 -43.64 1.77
C PHE A 442 21.93 -43.20 0.41
N ASP A 443 20.73 -43.69 0.06
CA ASP A 443 20.08 -43.35 -1.22
C ASP A 443 19.73 -41.85 -1.31
N SER A 444 19.19 -41.25 -0.25
CA SER A 444 18.94 -39.81 -0.22
C SER A 444 20.23 -39.00 -0.24
N SER A 445 21.31 -39.49 0.39
CA SER A 445 22.61 -38.82 0.44
C SER A 445 23.27 -38.75 -0.93
N ILE A 446 23.29 -39.87 -1.67
CA ILE A 446 23.87 -39.87 -3.02
C ILE A 446 23.03 -39.03 -4.00
N ARG A 447 21.70 -38.99 -3.83
CA ARG A 447 20.82 -38.09 -4.60
C ARG A 447 21.05 -36.63 -4.27
N LEU A 448 21.22 -36.27 -3.00
CA LEU A 448 21.58 -34.91 -2.56
C LEU A 448 22.93 -34.50 -3.16
N PHE A 449 23.92 -35.38 -3.08
CA PHE A 449 25.23 -35.17 -3.69
C PHE A 449 25.15 -34.89 -5.20
N LEU A 450 24.44 -35.75 -5.95
CA LEU A 450 24.27 -35.60 -7.41
C LEU A 450 23.35 -34.43 -7.80
N SER A 451 22.56 -33.88 -6.87
CA SER A 451 21.75 -32.68 -7.15
C SER A 451 22.61 -31.41 -7.23
N GLY A 452 23.75 -31.38 -6.52
CA GLY A 452 24.63 -30.21 -6.43
C GLY A 452 25.35 -29.89 -7.74
N PHE A 453 25.83 -30.92 -8.46
CA PHE A 453 26.57 -30.76 -9.71
C PHE A 453 26.47 -32.00 -10.61
N GLN A 454 26.70 -31.83 -11.91
CA GLN A 454 26.65 -32.94 -12.87
C GLN A 454 28.03 -33.58 -13.03
N ILE A 455 28.17 -34.85 -12.67
CA ILE A 455 29.39 -35.61 -12.95
C ILE A 455 29.41 -36.00 -14.43
N ALA A 456 30.39 -35.50 -15.16
CA ALA A 456 30.62 -35.84 -16.57
C ALA A 456 32.11 -36.13 -16.80
N GLY A 457 32.41 -37.19 -17.56
CA GLY A 457 33.78 -37.57 -17.87
C GLY A 457 34.01 -39.08 -17.90
N GLU A 458 35.27 -39.47 -18.02
CA GLU A 458 35.71 -40.87 -18.01
C GLU A 458 35.54 -41.50 -16.61
N GLY A 459 35.49 -42.84 -16.56
CA GLY A 459 35.26 -43.59 -15.31
C GLY A 459 36.22 -43.22 -14.16
N GLN A 460 37.46 -42.84 -14.47
CA GLN A 460 38.45 -42.38 -13.48
C GLN A 460 38.04 -41.09 -12.76
N ILE A 461 37.31 -40.20 -13.43
CA ILE A 461 36.82 -38.94 -12.83
C ILE A 461 35.69 -39.26 -11.85
N ILE A 462 34.77 -40.13 -12.26
CA ILE A 462 33.63 -40.57 -11.43
C ILE A 462 34.16 -41.25 -10.17
N ASP A 463 35.10 -42.18 -10.34
CA ASP A 463 35.75 -42.92 -9.27
C ASP A 463 36.34 -41.97 -8.21
N ARG A 464 37.20 -41.04 -8.63
CA ARG A 464 37.82 -40.07 -7.73
C ARG A 464 36.79 -39.19 -7.01
N ILE A 465 35.73 -38.75 -7.68
CA ILE A 465 34.68 -37.92 -7.07
C ILE A 465 33.88 -38.72 -6.03
N PHE A 466 33.55 -39.97 -6.32
CA PHE A 466 32.84 -40.86 -5.39
C PHE A 466 33.69 -41.25 -4.18
N GLU A 467 35.00 -41.28 -4.29
CA GLU A 467 35.89 -41.48 -3.14
C GLU A 467 35.65 -40.38 -2.07
N TYR A 468 35.61 -39.11 -2.47
CA TYR A 468 35.36 -38.00 -1.55
C TYR A 468 33.94 -38.03 -0.98
N PHE A 469 32.93 -38.38 -1.79
CA PHE A 469 31.56 -38.59 -1.30
C PHE A 469 31.52 -39.68 -0.22
N SER A 470 32.15 -40.83 -0.47
CA SER A 470 32.15 -41.97 0.43
C SER A 470 32.80 -41.66 1.78
N GLN A 471 33.92 -40.93 1.76
CA GLN A 471 34.59 -40.45 2.96
C GLN A 471 33.68 -39.51 3.75
N ARG A 472 33.05 -38.53 3.09
CA ARG A 472 32.16 -37.58 3.75
C ARG A 472 30.92 -38.26 4.35
N PHE A 473 30.25 -39.13 3.60
CA PHE A 473 29.09 -39.87 4.08
C PHE A 473 29.43 -40.71 5.32
N TYR A 474 30.51 -41.49 5.26
CA TYR A 474 30.95 -42.33 6.37
C TYR A 474 31.33 -41.50 7.63
N GLN A 475 31.96 -40.33 7.42
CA GLN A 475 32.29 -39.37 8.48
C GLN A 475 31.03 -38.81 9.17
N CYS A 476 30.00 -38.43 8.40
CA CYS A 476 28.71 -37.95 8.93
C CYS A 476 28.00 -38.98 9.81
N GLY A 477 28.26 -40.26 9.58
CA GLY A 477 27.84 -41.37 10.42
C GLY A 477 26.39 -41.82 10.22
N SER A 478 25.72 -41.35 9.18
CA SER A 478 24.47 -41.92 8.69
C SER A 478 24.65 -43.38 8.26
N ASP A 479 23.64 -44.20 8.53
CA ASP A 479 23.58 -45.62 8.18
C ASP A 479 24.81 -46.45 8.56
N ARG A 480 25.58 -46.05 9.59
CA ARG A 480 26.78 -46.78 10.04
C ARG A 480 26.53 -48.24 10.36
N ILE A 481 25.27 -48.62 10.66
CA ILE A 481 24.90 -50.02 10.89
C ILE A 481 25.07 -50.89 9.63
N HIS A 482 24.98 -50.30 8.43
CA HIS A 482 25.07 -50.98 7.16
C HIS A 482 26.48 -50.96 6.54
N PHE A 483 27.36 -50.05 6.96
CA PHE A 483 28.67 -49.84 6.37
C PHE A 483 29.82 -50.06 7.36
N LYS A 484 30.81 -50.87 6.97
CA LYS A 484 32.00 -51.14 7.80
C LYS A 484 33.16 -50.16 7.55
N SER A 485 33.15 -49.48 6.41
CA SER A 485 34.24 -48.63 5.95
C SER A 485 33.80 -47.64 4.87
N PRO A 486 34.55 -46.55 4.64
CA PRO A 486 34.32 -45.67 3.50
C PRO A 486 34.47 -46.40 2.16
N GLU A 487 35.36 -47.41 2.05
CA GLU A 487 35.51 -48.23 0.85
C GLU A 487 34.20 -48.99 0.52
N SER A 488 33.50 -49.49 1.54
CA SER A 488 32.21 -50.17 1.36
C SER A 488 31.14 -49.22 0.81
N VAL A 489 31.12 -47.97 1.30
CA VAL A 489 30.24 -46.90 0.80
C VAL A 489 30.57 -46.57 -0.64
N HIS A 490 31.87 -46.48 -0.96
CA HIS A 490 32.35 -46.19 -2.31
C HIS A 490 31.92 -47.25 -3.33
N ILE A 491 32.11 -48.54 -3.01
CA ILE A 491 31.69 -49.66 -3.87
C ILE A 491 30.18 -49.64 -4.09
N LEU A 492 29.41 -49.41 -3.03
CA LEU A 492 27.95 -49.34 -3.14
C LEU A 492 27.52 -48.11 -3.97
N ALA A 493 28.19 -46.97 -3.87
CA ALA A 493 27.91 -45.79 -4.69
C ALA A 493 28.14 -46.06 -6.18
N TYR A 494 29.19 -46.81 -6.52
CA TYR A 494 29.42 -47.26 -7.89
C TYR A 494 28.34 -48.24 -8.36
N GLY A 495 27.97 -49.20 -7.51
CA GLY A 495 26.86 -50.12 -7.77
C GLY A 495 25.52 -49.41 -7.97
N TRP A 496 25.25 -48.39 -7.15
CA TRP A 496 24.10 -47.51 -7.25
C TRP A 496 24.06 -46.80 -8.61
N LEU A 497 25.18 -46.20 -9.04
CA LEU A 497 25.27 -45.50 -10.33
C LEU A 497 25.10 -46.46 -11.51
N MET A 498 25.67 -47.67 -11.43
CA MET A 498 25.48 -48.71 -12.43
C MET A 498 24.01 -49.12 -12.55
N MET A 499 23.33 -49.34 -11.41
CA MET A 499 21.89 -49.63 -11.41
C MET A 499 21.08 -48.48 -12.00
N HIS A 500 21.34 -47.24 -11.58
CA HIS A 500 20.64 -46.06 -12.06
C HIS A 500 20.79 -45.92 -13.58
N THR A 501 22.01 -46.08 -14.10
CA THR A 501 22.30 -46.06 -15.54
C THR A 501 21.54 -47.18 -16.25
N SER A 502 21.55 -48.41 -15.71
CA SER A 502 20.86 -49.55 -16.30
C SER A 502 19.34 -49.38 -16.34
N PHE A 503 18.72 -48.79 -15.30
CA PHE A 503 17.28 -48.54 -15.27
C PHE A 503 16.83 -47.38 -16.16
N HIS A 504 17.56 -46.27 -16.15
CA HIS A 504 17.08 -45.01 -16.72
C HIS A 504 17.72 -44.61 -18.06
N ASN A 505 18.76 -45.32 -18.52
CA ASN A 505 19.31 -45.12 -19.86
C ASN A 505 18.51 -45.93 -20.90
N ASN A 506 17.92 -45.24 -21.87
CA ASN A 506 17.12 -45.85 -22.95
C ASN A 506 17.94 -46.78 -23.85
N ASN A 507 19.27 -46.64 -23.88
CA ASN A 507 20.15 -47.51 -24.67
C ASN A 507 20.39 -48.88 -24.02
N VAL A 508 20.00 -49.05 -22.75
CA VAL A 508 20.12 -50.32 -22.03
C VAL A 508 18.83 -51.12 -22.17
N THR A 509 18.92 -52.23 -22.91
CA THR A 509 17.78 -53.12 -23.21
C THR A 509 17.48 -54.13 -22.11
N SER A 510 18.49 -54.57 -21.35
CA SER A 510 18.34 -55.52 -20.25
C SER A 510 18.38 -54.80 -18.90
N LYS A 511 17.27 -54.84 -18.16
CA LYS A 511 17.18 -54.25 -16.81
C LYS A 511 17.66 -55.27 -15.77
N PRO A 512 18.51 -54.88 -14.80
CA PRO A 512 19.07 -55.81 -13.83
C PRO A 512 17.99 -56.34 -12.88
N LYS A 513 18.12 -57.59 -12.47
CA LYS A 513 17.28 -58.19 -11.41
C LYS A 513 17.88 -57.93 -10.03
N ILE A 514 17.05 -58.01 -8.98
CA ILE A 514 17.52 -57.85 -7.60
C ILE A 514 18.61 -58.87 -7.24
N ASP A 515 18.48 -60.12 -7.68
CA ASP A 515 19.45 -61.18 -7.39
C ASP A 515 20.82 -60.90 -8.03
N GLU A 516 20.83 -60.30 -9.23
CA GLU A 516 22.07 -59.88 -9.91
C GLU A 516 22.76 -58.76 -9.13
N PHE A 517 21.99 -57.81 -8.60
CA PHE A 517 22.54 -56.75 -7.75
C PHE A 517 23.07 -57.27 -6.42
N LYS A 518 22.35 -58.20 -5.76
CA LYS A 518 22.83 -58.88 -4.54
C LYS A 518 24.13 -59.63 -4.79
N GLN A 519 24.24 -60.36 -5.90
CA GLN A 519 25.47 -61.05 -6.29
C GLN A 519 26.62 -60.08 -6.57
N MET A 520 26.35 -58.95 -7.22
CA MET A 520 27.35 -57.91 -7.49
C MET A 520 27.89 -57.27 -6.19
N MET A 521 27.04 -57.12 -5.18
CA MET A 521 27.40 -56.55 -3.88
C MET A 521 27.89 -57.59 -2.87
N ALA A 522 27.95 -58.88 -3.23
CA ALA A 522 28.35 -59.95 -2.32
C ALA A 522 29.81 -59.76 -1.85
N LYS A 523 30.01 -59.82 -0.54
CA LYS A 523 31.28 -59.64 0.18
C LYS A 523 31.95 -58.28 -0.03
N GLN A 524 31.22 -57.29 -0.53
CA GLN A 524 31.75 -55.95 -0.82
C GLN A 524 31.70 -54.99 0.38
N ASN A 525 31.23 -55.43 1.55
CA ASN A 525 31.21 -54.64 2.79
C ASN A 525 32.40 -55.00 3.69
N ASN A 526 33.62 -54.70 3.23
CA ASN A 526 34.88 -55.14 3.88
C ASN A 526 34.98 -56.67 4.09
N GLY A 527 34.52 -57.45 3.11
CA GLY A 527 34.54 -58.92 3.17
C GLY A 527 33.26 -59.55 3.75
N GLU A 528 32.35 -58.74 4.31
CA GLU A 528 30.99 -59.14 4.70
C GLU A 528 29.95 -58.77 3.62
N ASP A 529 28.76 -59.35 3.71
CA ASP A 529 27.62 -58.99 2.87
C ASP A 529 26.85 -57.79 3.47
N PHE A 530 26.23 -56.99 2.61
CA PHE A 530 25.24 -56.00 3.05
C PHE A 530 23.93 -56.70 3.46
N ALA A 531 23.16 -56.08 4.36
CA ALA A 531 21.84 -56.61 4.72
C ALA A 531 20.91 -56.69 3.49
N GLU A 532 20.21 -57.82 3.33
CA GLU A 532 19.39 -58.05 2.13
C GLU A 532 18.26 -57.02 1.98
N ASP A 533 17.58 -56.69 3.07
CA ASP A 533 16.49 -55.71 3.09
C ASP A 533 16.98 -54.30 2.72
N PHE A 534 18.21 -53.97 3.09
CA PHE A 534 18.85 -52.70 2.76
C PHE A 534 19.19 -52.61 1.26
N LEU A 535 19.74 -53.68 0.67
CA LEU A 535 19.97 -53.70 -0.78
C LEU A 535 18.65 -53.68 -1.57
N LEU A 536 17.61 -54.36 -1.07
CA LEU A 536 16.29 -54.38 -1.69
C LEU A 536 15.64 -52.99 -1.67
N SER A 537 15.73 -52.27 -0.56
CA SER A 537 15.18 -50.91 -0.44
C SER A 537 15.85 -49.95 -1.43
N ILE A 538 17.18 -49.97 -1.52
CA ILE A 538 17.95 -49.16 -2.48
C ILE A 538 17.58 -49.54 -3.91
N PHE A 539 17.56 -50.84 -4.24
CA PHE A 539 17.22 -51.31 -5.58
C PHE A 539 15.84 -50.82 -6.04
N ASN A 540 14.83 -50.95 -5.18
CA ASN A 540 13.48 -50.48 -5.46
C ASN A 540 13.43 -48.95 -5.60
N SER A 541 14.13 -48.20 -4.73
CA SER A 541 14.21 -46.74 -4.85
C SER A 541 14.84 -46.30 -6.18
N VAL A 542 15.97 -46.89 -6.56
CA VAL A 542 16.68 -46.56 -7.81
C VAL A 542 15.84 -46.92 -9.03
N LYS A 543 15.20 -48.08 -9.03
CA LYS A 543 14.30 -48.52 -10.12
C LYS A 543 13.17 -47.51 -10.35
N ASN A 544 12.57 -47.00 -9.28
CA ASN A 544 11.35 -46.21 -9.34
C ASN A 544 11.60 -44.70 -9.49
N ALA A 545 12.72 -44.17 -8.99
CA ALA A 545 13.02 -42.75 -9.00
C ALA A 545 14.37 -42.45 -9.67
N ARG A 546 14.33 -41.79 -10.83
CA ARG A 546 15.55 -41.29 -11.50
C ARG A 546 16.07 -40.02 -10.83
N VAL A 547 17.39 -39.85 -10.76
CA VAL A 547 17.99 -38.53 -10.54
C VAL A 547 17.79 -37.68 -11.80
N PRO A 548 17.18 -36.48 -11.69
CA PRO A 548 17.05 -35.58 -12.83
C PRO A 548 18.42 -35.03 -13.21
N PHE A 549 18.74 -35.01 -14.50
CA PHE A 549 19.96 -34.38 -15.02
C PHE A 549 19.70 -32.95 -15.52
N GLU A 550 18.52 -32.71 -16.09
CA GLU A 550 18.14 -31.38 -16.58
C GLU A 550 17.74 -30.46 -15.41
N ASP A 551 18.02 -29.17 -15.56
CA ASP A 551 17.68 -28.16 -14.54
C ASP A 551 16.16 -27.95 -14.39
N SER A 552 15.40 -28.12 -15.47
CA SER A 552 13.93 -28.04 -15.52
C SER A 552 13.23 -29.09 -14.65
N GLU A 553 13.85 -30.25 -14.48
CA GLU A 553 13.28 -31.40 -13.78
C GLU A 553 13.69 -31.48 -12.31
N GLN A 554 14.65 -30.65 -11.87
CA GLN A 554 15.19 -30.71 -10.50
C GLN A 554 14.13 -30.45 -9.43
N GLU A 555 13.18 -29.57 -9.70
CA GLU A 555 12.16 -29.18 -8.72
C GLU A 555 11.22 -30.32 -8.34
N GLY A 556 11.12 -31.36 -9.17
CA GLY A 556 10.42 -32.60 -8.85
C GLY A 556 11.25 -33.60 -8.02
N SER A 557 12.43 -33.20 -7.51
CA SER A 557 13.27 -34.05 -6.69
C SER A 557 13.38 -33.49 -5.27
N ALA A 558 13.12 -34.33 -4.26
CA ALA A 558 13.32 -33.97 -2.85
C ALA A 558 14.79 -33.60 -2.55
N ALA A 559 15.75 -34.21 -3.25
CA ALA A 559 17.17 -33.90 -3.11
C ALA A 559 17.51 -32.45 -3.49
N HIS A 560 16.86 -31.91 -4.53
CA HIS A 560 17.05 -30.51 -4.93
C HIS A 560 16.58 -29.55 -3.84
N TRP A 561 15.45 -29.84 -3.18
CA TRP A 561 14.94 -29.01 -2.09
C TRP A 561 15.81 -29.10 -0.83
N ARG A 562 16.37 -30.27 -0.52
CA ARG A 562 17.40 -30.43 0.52
C ARG A 562 18.64 -29.59 0.23
N LEU A 563 19.09 -29.56 -1.03
CA LEU A 563 20.18 -28.69 -1.45
C LEU A 563 19.84 -27.21 -1.23
N GLN A 564 18.61 -26.77 -1.55
CA GLN A 564 18.19 -25.39 -1.29
C GLN A 564 18.17 -25.04 0.20
N MET A 565 17.78 -25.97 1.08
CA MET A 565 17.82 -25.75 2.53
C MET A 565 19.27 -25.64 3.04
N CYS A 566 20.19 -26.48 2.54
CA CYS A 566 21.61 -26.32 2.82
C CYS A 566 22.10 -24.92 2.38
N ARG A 567 21.66 -24.44 1.21
CA ARG A 567 22.08 -23.12 0.68
C ARG A 567 21.59 -22.00 1.57
N GLN A 568 20.35 -22.11 2.03
CA GLN A 568 19.75 -21.16 2.95
C GLN A 568 20.57 -21.04 4.25
N ARG A 569 20.93 -22.16 4.87
CA ARG A 569 21.74 -22.19 6.12
C ARG A 569 23.08 -21.48 5.96
N ILE A 570 23.69 -21.55 4.78
CA ILE A 570 25.00 -20.96 4.50
C ILE A 570 24.87 -19.47 4.17
N LEU A 571 23.84 -19.09 3.39
CA LEU A 571 23.54 -17.69 3.09
C LEU A 571 23.22 -16.90 4.36
N ASN A 572 22.49 -17.53 5.30
CA ASN A 572 22.13 -16.99 6.61
C ASN A 572 21.66 -15.53 6.55
N LEU A 573 20.63 -15.28 5.71
CA LEU A 573 20.10 -13.93 5.53
C LEU A 573 19.47 -13.43 6.84
N ASN A 574 19.65 -12.15 7.14
CA ASN A 574 19.02 -11.55 8.30
C ASN A 574 17.53 -11.33 8.03
N LEU A 575 16.68 -12.13 8.66
CA LEU A 575 15.23 -11.94 8.64
C LEU A 575 14.79 -11.19 9.88
N VAL A 576 13.94 -10.19 9.68
CA VAL A 576 13.32 -9.40 10.74
C VAL A 576 12.13 -10.19 11.28
N GLN A 577 12.07 -10.35 12.60
CA GLN A 577 10.90 -10.90 13.29
C GLN A 577 10.03 -9.76 13.82
N LEU A 578 8.72 -9.90 13.67
CA LEU A 578 7.74 -8.98 14.25
C LEU A 578 7.52 -9.36 15.72
N ILE A 579 7.45 -8.35 16.60
CA ILE A 579 7.19 -8.55 18.03
C ILE A 579 5.84 -7.91 18.38
N ASN A 580 5.05 -8.64 19.16
CA ASN A 580 3.71 -8.23 19.58
C ASN A 580 3.73 -7.65 21.01
N ASP A 581 2.79 -6.74 21.32
CA ASP A 581 2.66 -6.10 22.65
C ASP A 581 2.64 -7.10 23.82
N LYS A 582 2.02 -8.27 23.62
CA LYS A 582 1.96 -9.32 24.65
C LYS A 582 3.30 -9.99 24.91
N GLU A 583 4.13 -10.15 23.88
CA GLU A 583 5.46 -10.74 23.99
C GLU A 583 6.46 -9.75 24.60
N LEU A 584 6.32 -8.45 24.31
CA LEU A 584 7.06 -7.40 25.02
C LEU A 584 6.80 -7.46 26.53
N ASN A 585 5.53 -7.50 26.92
CA ASN A 585 5.13 -7.59 28.34
C ASN A 585 5.57 -8.92 29.01
N LEU A 586 5.56 -10.06 28.28
CA LEU A 586 6.05 -11.35 28.80
C LEU A 586 7.58 -11.40 28.90
N ASN A 587 8.30 -10.77 27.98
CA ASN A 587 9.76 -10.67 28.01
C ASN A 587 10.24 -9.69 29.09
N GLU A 588 9.46 -8.65 29.39
CA GLU A 588 9.66 -7.78 30.55
C GLU A 588 9.48 -8.54 31.86
N GLN A 589 8.40 -9.32 32.00
CA GLN A 589 8.16 -10.13 33.22
C GLN A 589 9.17 -11.26 33.42
N LYS A 590 9.75 -11.82 32.36
CA LYS A 590 10.80 -12.85 32.45
C LYS A 590 12.20 -12.27 32.75
N LYS A 591 12.40 -10.96 32.61
CA LYS A 591 13.69 -10.30 32.89
C LYS A 591 13.78 -9.70 34.31
N ASP A 592 12.71 -9.74 35.09
CA ASP A 592 12.68 -9.22 36.47
C ASP A 592 13.37 -10.10 37.54
N GLU A 593 14.17 -11.10 37.15
CA GLU A 593 15.01 -11.86 38.10
C GLU A 593 16.52 -11.66 37.96
N ASN A 594 17.03 -10.87 37.02
CA ASN A 594 18.46 -10.55 36.95
C ASN A 594 18.70 -9.04 36.78
N GLU A 595 19.25 -8.43 37.83
CA GLU A 595 19.62 -7.02 37.96
C GLU A 595 20.42 -6.48 36.77
N ILE A 596 19.78 -5.76 35.83
CA ILE A 596 20.44 -4.76 34.97
C ILE A 596 19.52 -3.54 34.78
N SER A 597 20.15 -2.38 34.89
CA SER A 597 19.69 -0.99 35.02
C SER A 597 18.67 -0.43 34.02
N GLU A 598 17.98 0.64 34.45
CA GLU A 598 17.12 1.54 33.66
C GLU A 598 17.76 2.06 32.36
N HIS A 599 19.08 1.96 32.19
CA HIS A 599 19.76 2.29 30.93
C HIS A 599 19.45 1.30 29.79
N VAL A 600 19.23 0.01 30.08
CA VAL A 600 18.86 -0.97 29.05
C VAL A 600 17.40 -0.81 28.60
N LYS A 601 16.52 -0.31 29.48
CA LYS A 601 15.11 -0.03 29.15
C LYS A 601 15.00 1.12 28.13
N ASN A 602 15.75 2.20 28.33
CA ASN A 602 15.72 3.35 27.42
C ASN A 602 16.41 3.08 26.06
N GLU A 603 17.40 2.18 25.99
CA GLU A 603 18.02 1.80 24.70
C GLU A 603 17.11 0.89 23.86
N HIS A 604 16.38 -0.04 24.48
CA HIS A 604 15.42 -0.89 23.77
C HIS A 604 14.20 -0.11 23.27
N GLU A 605 13.62 0.80 24.07
CA GLU A 605 12.49 1.64 23.63
C GLU A 605 12.86 2.57 22.47
N ASN A 606 14.09 3.10 22.43
CA ASN A 606 14.55 3.97 21.34
C ASN A 606 14.92 3.21 20.04
N ASN A 607 15.16 1.90 20.11
CA ASN A 607 15.49 1.07 18.95
C ASN A 607 14.24 0.49 18.24
N LEU A 608 13.07 0.51 18.87
CA LEU A 608 11.82 0.05 18.27
C LEU A 608 11.26 1.15 17.33
N LYS A 609 11.27 0.91 16.02
CA LYS A 609 10.69 1.85 15.04
C LYS A 609 9.20 1.54 14.80
N PRO A 610 8.33 2.55 14.65
CA PRO A 610 6.93 2.34 14.34
C PRO A 610 6.75 1.77 12.93
N ILE A 611 5.95 0.70 12.80
CA ILE A 611 5.64 0.00 11.54
C ILE A 611 4.88 0.87 10.53
N ALA A 612 4.39 2.04 10.96
CA ALA A 612 3.67 3.01 10.14
C ALA A 612 4.40 3.39 8.83
N GLU A 613 5.73 3.50 8.83
CA GLU A 613 6.49 3.79 7.59
C GLU A 613 6.50 2.61 6.62
N ILE A 614 6.60 1.38 7.12
CA ILE A 614 6.58 0.17 6.29
C ILE A 614 5.18 -0.08 5.74
N GLU A 615 4.14 0.12 6.56
CA GLU A 615 2.74 0.11 6.11
C GLU A 615 2.51 1.09 4.97
N LYS A 616 3.05 2.31 5.09
CA LYS A 616 2.98 3.33 4.04
C LYS A 616 3.67 2.87 2.75
N LEU A 617 4.90 2.33 2.84
CA LEU A 617 5.65 1.84 1.68
C LEU A 617 4.95 0.66 1.00
N MET A 618 4.45 -0.30 1.79
CA MET A 618 3.72 -1.46 1.29
C MET A 618 2.44 -1.04 0.58
N PHE A 619 1.65 -0.15 1.20
CA PHE A 619 0.41 0.34 0.60
C PHE A 619 0.66 1.11 -0.70
N ASN A 620 1.71 1.94 -0.76
CA ASN A 620 2.14 2.59 -2.00
C ASN A 620 2.50 1.58 -3.09
N LYS A 621 3.27 0.54 -2.76
CA LYS A 621 3.66 -0.50 -3.72
C LYS A 621 2.46 -1.28 -4.27
N ILE A 622 1.49 -1.61 -3.41
CA ILE A 622 0.22 -2.25 -3.81
C ILE A 622 -0.56 -1.32 -4.76
N TRP A 623 -0.61 -0.03 -4.46
CA TRP A 623 -1.29 0.95 -5.29
C TRP A 623 -0.63 1.11 -6.68
N GLU A 624 0.70 1.21 -6.73
CA GLU A 624 1.45 1.37 -7.98
C GLU A 624 1.32 0.16 -8.92
N THR A 625 1.33 -1.05 -8.38
CA THR A 625 1.24 -2.29 -9.18
C THR A 625 -0.11 -2.44 -9.87
N ASN A 626 -1.21 -2.02 -9.26
CA ASN A 626 -2.58 -2.33 -9.73
C ASN A 626 -3.59 -1.18 -9.61
N LYS A 627 -3.13 0.07 -9.79
CA LYS A 627 -3.98 1.27 -9.70
C LYS A 627 -5.34 1.16 -10.41
N LYS A 628 -5.38 0.69 -11.66
CA LYS A 628 -6.62 0.63 -12.46
C LYS A 628 -7.63 -0.37 -11.88
N SER A 629 -7.19 -1.58 -11.58
CA SER A 629 -8.05 -2.65 -11.06
C SER A 629 -8.52 -2.35 -9.64
N ILE A 630 -7.69 -1.71 -8.79
CA ILE A 630 -8.12 -1.22 -7.48
C ILE A 630 -9.27 -0.24 -7.63
N ILE A 631 -9.11 0.77 -8.49
CA ILE A 631 -10.12 1.81 -8.71
C ILE A 631 -11.42 1.20 -9.25
N ASP A 632 -11.33 0.30 -10.23
CA ASP A 632 -12.50 -0.37 -10.80
C ASP A 632 -13.20 -1.27 -9.76
N ALA A 633 -12.46 -1.96 -8.87
CA ALA A 633 -13.04 -2.75 -7.78
C ALA A 633 -13.71 -1.87 -6.71
N CYS A 634 -13.13 -0.71 -6.38
CA CYS A 634 -13.73 0.27 -5.46
C CYS A 634 -15.06 0.80 -5.98
N SER A 635 -15.21 0.93 -7.30
CA SER A 635 -16.46 1.41 -7.92
C SER A 635 -17.68 0.52 -7.60
N LEU A 636 -17.43 -0.74 -7.23
CA LEU A 636 -18.48 -1.73 -6.92
C LEU A 636 -18.63 -1.99 -5.41
N ASN A 637 -17.73 -1.50 -4.54
CA ASN A 637 -17.72 -1.83 -3.11
C ASN A 637 -17.35 -0.63 -2.21
N TYR A 638 -18.36 -0.08 -1.53
CA TYR A 638 -18.21 1.07 -0.62
C TYR A 638 -17.25 0.82 0.54
N LEU A 639 -17.31 -0.35 1.19
CA LEU A 639 -16.48 -0.65 2.37
C LEU A 639 -14.99 -0.66 2.01
N LEU A 640 -14.68 -1.20 0.83
CA LEU A 640 -13.33 -1.23 0.31
C LEU A 640 -12.83 0.18 -0.01
N PHE A 641 -13.65 0.98 -0.69
CA PHE A 641 -13.38 2.38 -0.96
C PHE A 641 -13.12 3.19 0.33
N ASP A 642 -13.99 3.09 1.34
CA ASP A 642 -13.83 3.82 2.62
C ASP A 642 -12.55 3.41 3.34
N SER A 643 -12.20 2.12 3.33
CA SER A 643 -10.96 1.62 3.94
C SER A 643 -9.69 2.16 3.28
N ILE A 644 -9.65 2.21 1.94
CA ILE A 644 -8.49 2.71 1.17
C ILE A 644 -8.32 4.21 1.39
N CYS A 645 -9.42 4.98 1.35
CA CYS A 645 -9.38 6.41 1.61
C CYS A 645 -8.96 6.72 3.06
N SER A 646 -9.42 5.91 4.04
CA SER A 646 -8.98 6.03 5.44
C SER A 646 -7.48 5.80 5.59
N VAL A 647 -6.93 4.76 4.95
CA VAL A 647 -5.49 4.47 4.98
C VAL A 647 -4.68 5.56 4.27
N ALA A 648 -5.12 5.98 3.09
CA ALA A 648 -4.46 7.04 2.33
C ALA A 648 -4.43 8.36 3.12
N SER A 649 -5.53 8.70 3.79
CA SER A 649 -5.62 9.88 4.66
C SER A 649 -4.73 9.74 5.91
N LYS A 650 -4.68 8.56 6.54
CA LYS A 650 -3.80 8.27 7.70
C LYS A 650 -2.32 8.49 7.36
N PHE A 651 -1.88 8.12 6.14
CA PHE A 651 -0.48 8.18 5.72
C PHE A 651 -0.12 9.40 4.84
N ASN A 652 -1.03 10.34 4.66
CA ASN A 652 -0.90 11.52 3.78
C ASN A 652 -0.55 11.18 2.32
N LEU A 653 -1.17 10.12 1.78
CA LEU A 653 -1.01 9.66 0.40
C LEU A 653 -2.07 10.31 -0.51
N ASN A 654 -1.93 11.61 -0.70
CA ASN A 654 -2.94 12.45 -1.34
C ASN A 654 -3.24 12.06 -2.79
N ASP A 655 -2.23 11.59 -3.53
CA ASP A 655 -2.38 11.19 -4.94
C ASP A 655 -3.44 10.11 -5.13
N ILE A 656 -3.59 9.21 -4.15
CA ILE A 656 -4.55 8.10 -4.18
C ILE A 656 -5.98 8.65 -4.16
N VAL A 657 -6.25 9.60 -3.27
CA VAL A 657 -7.56 10.24 -3.11
C VAL A 657 -7.91 11.07 -4.35
N ASP A 658 -6.94 11.82 -4.89
CA ASP A 658 -7.10 12.60 -6.12
C ASP A 658 -7.46 11.71 -7.32
N ASN A 659 -6.86 10.52 -7.42
CA ASN A 659 -7.17 9.56 -8.48
C ASN A 659 -8.62 9.03 -8.41
N PHE A 660 -9.15 8.79 -7.21
CA PHE A 660 -10.56 8.42 -7.03
C PHE A 660 -11.50 9.53 -7.47
N ILE A 661 -11.21 10.78 -7.09
CA ILE A 661 -12.01 11.93 -7.50
C ILE A 661 -12.04 12.04 -9.03
N ASN A 662 -10.88 11.91 -9.69
CA ASN A 662 -10.79 11.96 -11.15
C ASN A 662 -11.65 10.89 -11.85
N LYS A 663 -11.59 9.64 -11.38
CA LYS A 663 -12.38 8.53 -11.98
C LYS A 663 -13.87 8.69 -11.71
N PHE A 664 -14.25 8.96 -10.46
CA PHE A 664 -15.66 9.09 -10.11
C PHE A 664 -16.28 10.34 -10.73
N SER A 665 -15.52 11.42 -10.95
CA SER A 665 -16.03 12.58 -11.71
C SER A 665 -16.34 12.23 -13.16
N GLN A 666 -15.51 11.40 -13.82
CA GLN A 666 -15.79 10.94 -15.18
C GLN A 666 -16.98 9.98 -15.21
N SER A 667 -17.00 9.01 -14.29
CA SER A 667 -18.03 7.97 -14.23
C SER A 667 -19.39 8.53 -13.83
N ALA A 668 -19.43 9.54 -12.96
CA ALA A 668 -20.66 10.22 -12.56
C ALA A 668 -21.36 10.89 -13.75
N ILE A 669 -20.61 11.48 -14.69
CA ILE A 669 -21.18 12.08 -15.90
C ILE A 669 -21.82 10.99 -16.78
N ASP A 670 -21.11 9.88 -16.99
CA ASP A 670 -21.60 8.74 -17.77
C ASP A 670 -22.84 8.08 -17.12
N GLU A 671 -22.83 7.88 -15.80
CA GLU A 671 -23.95 7.34 -15.02
C GLU A 671 -25.20 8.22 -15.11
N LEU A 672 -25.02 9.55 -14.99
CA LEU A 672 -26.10 10.53 -15.11
C LEU A 672 -26.70 10.55 -16.51
N LEU A 673 -25.87 10.51 -17.55
CA LEU A 673 -26.32 10.45 -18.95
C LEU A 673 -27.07 9.15 -19.27
N GLN A 674 -26.70 8.05 -18.62
CA GLN A 674 -27.30 6.72 -18.81
C GLN A 674 -28.45 6.42 -17.85
N SER A 675 -28.84 7.35 -16.98
CA SER A 675 -29.91 7.17 -15.96
C SER A 675 -29.72 5.95 -15.04
N ARG A 676 -28.46 5.62 -14.71
CA ARG A 676 -28.12 4.50 -13.79
C ARG A 676 -28.14 4.97 -12.33
N GLU A 677 -28.08 4.02 -11.38
CA GLU A 677 -27.83 4.33 -9.97
C GLU A 677 -26.52 5.12 -9.84
N THR A 678 -26.56 6.32 -9.25
CA THR A 678 -25.42 7.25 -9.18
C THR A 678 -24.50 6.94 -8.01
N ILE A 679 -23.89 5.76 -8.05
CA ILE A 679 -22.96 5.29 -7.02
C ILE A 679 -21.75 6.24 -6.96
N SER A 680 -21.26 6.71 -8.10
CA SER A 680 -20.11 7.61 -8.20
C SER A 680 -20.30 8.95 -7.47
N LEU A 681 -21.51 9.54 -7.54
CA LEU A 681 -21.81 10.79 -6.83
C LEU A 681 -21.83 10.60 -5.30
N SER A 682 -22.36 9.47 -4.83
CA SER A 682 -22.38 9.15 -3.39
C SER A 682 -20.98 8.94 -2.81
N PHE A 683 -20.07 8.34 -3.60
CA PHE A 683 -18.67 8.18 -3.21
C PHE A 683 -17.95 9.53 -3.16
N LEU A 684 -18.15 10.40 -4.17
CA LEU A 684 -17.60 11.77 -4.15
C LEU A 684 -18.05 12.56 -2.91
N GLY A 685 -19.34 12.51 -2.56
CA GLY A 685 -19.85 13.11 -1.34
C GLY A 685 -19.17 12.57 -0.06
N THR A 686 -18.88 11.28 -0.02
CA THR A 686 -18.15 10.66 1.10
C THR A 686 -16.68 11.13 1.16
N ILE A 687 -15.97 11.24 0.02
CA ILE A 687 -14.59 11.76 -0.02
C ILE A 687 -14.55 13.16 0.58
N ILE A 688 -15.47 14.00 0.14
CA ILE A 688 -15.53 15.41 0.54
C ILE A 688 -15.84 15.55 2.02
N THR A 689 -16.83 14.80 2.52
CA THR A 689 -17.29 14.94 3.90
C THR A 689 -16.33 14.33 4.92
N LYS A 690 -15.68 13.19 4.61
CA LYS A 690 -14.78 12.48 5.54
C LYS A 690 -13.29 12.71 5.30
N TYR A 691 -12.86 12.77 4.04
CA TYR A 691 -11.44 12.74 3.63
C TYR A 691 -10.96 14.03 2.96
N GLY A 692 -11.77 15.08 3.05
CA GLY A 692 -11.53 16.35 2.38
C GLY A 692 -10.15 16.97 2.61
N SER A 693 -9.58 16.82 3.80
CA SER A 693 -8.24 17.30 4.18
C SER A 693 -7.08 16.70 3.37
N SER A 694 -7.30 15.54 2.75
CA SER A 694 -6.29 14.81 1.96
C SER A 694 -6.33 15.15 0.46
N VAL A 695 -7.34 15.88 0.00
CA VAL A 695 -7.47 16.24 -1.42
C VAL A 695 -6.50 17.35 -1.78
N ARG A 696 -5.88 17.27 -2.96
CA ARG A 696 -4.94 18.26 -3.50
C ARG A 696 -5.45 18.84 -4.83
N THR A 697 -4.62 19.66 -5.47
CA THR A 697 -5.04 20.50 -6.62
C THR A 697 -5.60 19.69 -7.78
N GLY A 698 -5.02 18.51 -8.06
CA GLY A 698 -5.45 17.62 -9.14
C GLY A 698 -6.87 17.09 -8.92
N GLY A 699 -7.16 16.58 -7.71
CA GLY A 699 -8.48 16.10 -7.34
C GLY A 699 -9.53 17.20 -7.36
N TRP A 700 -9.23 18.35 -6.74
CA TRP A 700 -10.16 19.49 -6.72
C TRP A 700 -10.50 20.03 -8.11
N LYS A 701 -9.52 20.05 -9.02
CA LYS A 701 -9.73 20.48 -10.41
C LYS A 701 -10.78 19.63 -11.12
N SER A 702 -10.70 18.30 -10.99
CA SER A 702 -11.67 17.40 -11.61
C SER A 702 -13.04 17.48 -10.94
N PHE A 703 -13.08 17.69 -9.63
CA PHE A 703 -14.31 17.93 -8.91
C PHE A 703 -15.02 19.22 -9.34
N ILE A 704 -14.28 20.34 -9.50
CA ILE A 704 -14.84 21.61 -9.98
C ILE A 704 -15.31 21.49 -11.44
N LYS A 705 -14.61 20.71 -12.28
CA LYS A 705 -15.08 20.36 -13.63
C LYS A 705 -16.41 19.59 -13.60
N LEU A 706 -16.58 18.68 -12.63
CA LEU A 706 -17.87 18.02 -12.43
C LEU A 706 -18.96 19.03 -12.03
N LEU A 707 -18.69 19.93 -11.09
CA LEU A 707 -19.67 20.95 -10.69
C LEU A 707 -20.08 21.86 -11.86
N THR A 708 -19.12 22.29 -12.66
CA THR A 708 -19.41 23.12 -13.85
C THR A 708 -20.19 22.36 -14.93
N THR A 709 -19.99 21.05 -15.10
CA THR A 709 -20.82 20.24 -16.01
C THR A 709 -22.22 19.98 -15.43
N LEU A 710 -22.37 19.78 -14.12
CA LEU A 710 -23.68 19.69 -13.44
C LEU A 710 -24.48 20.99 -13.54
N LEU A 711 -23.80 22.15 -13.52
CA LEU A 711 -24.40 23.45 -13.76
C LEU A 711 -25.04 23.54 -15.15
N GLU A 712 -24.35 23.06 -16.19
CA GLU A 712 -24.86 23.05 -17.57
C GLU A 712 -26.09 22.16 -17.75
N LEU A 713 -26.13 21.06 -16.99
CA LEU A 713 -27.26 20.14 -17.02
C LEU A 713 -28.47 20.66 -16.21
N ASP A 714 -28.34 21.81 -15.52
CA ASP A 714 -29.31 22.37 -14.56
C ASP A 714 -29.69 21.32 -13.50
N LEU A 715 -28.66 20.70 -12.89
CA LEU A 715 -28.81 19.63 -11.88
C LEU A 715 -28.30 20.01 -10.48
N LEU A 716 -27.59 21.14 -10.33
CA LEU A 716 -27.17 21.67 -9.03
C LEU A 716 -28.37 22.24 -8.24
N ASN A 717 -28.30 22.18 -6.92
CA ASN A 717 -29.28 22.86 -6.08
C ASN A 717 -29.12 24.38 -6.09
N ASP A 718 -30.25 25.01 -5.79
CA ASP A 718 -30.39 26.45 -5.73
C ASP A 718 -29.45 27.05 -4.63
N GLU A 719 -29.12 26.33 -3.55
CA GLU A 719 -28.24 26.80 -2.46
C GLU A 719 -26.79 27.07 -2.88
N ILE A 720 -26.19 26.23 -3.74
CA ILE A 720 -24.83 26.47 -4.25
C ILE A 720 -24.83 27.67 -5.22
N LEU A 721 -25.98 27.93 -5.86
CA LEU A 721 -26.15 28.98 -6.86
C LEU A 721 -26.63 30.32 -6.27
N THR A 722 -27.08 30.37 -5.01
CA THR A 722 -27.51 31.62 -4.36
C THR A 722 -26.33 32.51 -3.97
N PHE A 723 -26.28 33.75 -4.44
CA PHE A 723 -25.30 34.76 -4.00
C PHE A 723 -26.00 36.03 -3.53
N GLN A 724 -25.29 36.88 -2.77
CA GLN A 724 -25.86 38.13 -2.26
C GLN A 724 -25.73 39.24 -3.32
N ASN A 725 -26.86 39.83 -3.71
CA ASN A 725 -26.85 40.91 -4.69
C ASN A 725 -26.80 42.28 -4.02
N ILE A 726 -25.69 42.99 -4.19
CA ILE A 726 -25.47 44.34 -3.67
C ILE A 726 -26.43 45.35 -4.31
N ALA A 727 -26.75 45.18 -5.60
CA ALA A 727 -27.68 46.06 -6.29
C ALA A 727 -29.09 46.02 -5.68
N GLU A 728 -29.46 44.91 -5.01
CA GLU A 728 -30.74 44.68 -4.33
C GLU A 728 -30.66 44.65 -2.80
N ASP A 729 -29.69 45.36 -2.20
CA ASP A 729 -29.53 45.45 -0.73
C ASP A 729 -29.22 44.09 -0.08
N LEU A 730 -28.30 43.32 -0.68
CA LEU A 730 -27.82 42.00 -0.22
C LEU A 730 -28.90 40.90 -0.20
N LYS A 731 -29.97 41.05 -0.99
CA LYS A 731 -30.97 39.98 -1.16
C LYS A 731 -30.34 38.77 -1.85
N PRO A 732 -30.70 37.53 -1.44
CA PRO A 732 -30.19 36.32 -2.06
C PRO A 732 -30.80 36.13 -3.45
N ILE A 733 -29.97 35.85 -4.45
CA ILE A 733 -30.41 35.60 -5.83
C ILE A 733 -29.71 34.37 -6.39
N ILE A 734 -30.43 33.58 -7.20
CA ILE A 734 -29.96 32.33 -7.78
C ILE A 734 -29.43 32.56 -9.20
N LEU A 735 -28.24 32.06 -9.49
CA LEU A 735 -27.69 31.99 -10.84
C LEU A 735 -28.52 30.98 -11.69
N CYS A 736 -29.20 31.44 -12.76
CA CYS A 736 -30.11 30.60 -13.57
C CYS A 736 -29.67 30.48 -15.05
N HIS A 737 -29.77 29.27 -15.63
CA HIS A 737 -29.39 28.97 -17.03
C HIS A 737 -30.48 29.32 -18.09
N LYS A 738 -31.70 29.71 -17.69
CA LYS A 738 -32.82 29.92 -18.63
C LYS A 738 -32.88 31.35 -19.18
N LEU A 739 -32.36 31.54 -20.38
CA LEU A 739 -32.82 32.57 -21.30
C LEU A 739 -33.31 31.93 -22.60
N VAL A 740 -34.56 32.25 -22.95
CA VAL A 740 -35.19 32.32 -24.29
C VAL A 740 -36.61 31.73 -24.23
N SER A 741 -37.58 32.58 -23.92
CA SER A 741 -38.68 32.94 -24.83
C SER A 741 -39.83 33.59 -24.05
N SER A 742 -40.37 34.64 -24.66
CA SER A 742 -41.64 35.31 -24.36
C SER A 742 -41.63 36.56 -23.45
N ARG A 743 -41.63 37.69 -24.16
CA ARG A 743 -42.50 38.88 -24.04
C ARG A 743 -41.79 40.21 -23.74
N ARG A 744 -41.81 41.03 -24.80
CA ARG A 744 -41.66 42.48 -24.82
C ARG A 744 -42.63 43.09 -23.80
N HIS A 745 -42.11 43.79 -22.79
CA HIS A 745 -42.43 45.19 -22.45
C HIS A 745 -41.82 45.56 -21.09
N HIS A 746 -41.03 46.66 -21.11
CA HIS A 746 -40.53 47.44 -19.98
C HIS A 746 -39.87 46.72 -18.79
N ARG A 747 -38.52 46.88 -18.67
CA ARG A 747 -37.84 47.31 -17.43
C ARG A 747 -36.35 47.62 -17.67
N ASN A 748 -35.87 48.63 -16.95
CA ASN A 748 -34.53 49.19 -17.03
C ASN A 748 -33.55 48.40 -16.15
N SER A 749 -32.79 47.48 -16.73
CA SER A 749 -31.39 47.15 -16.41
C SER A 749 -31.04 45.77 -16.97
N VAL A 750 -29.84 45.62 -17.50
CA VAL A 750 -29.27 44.35 -18.01
C VAL A 750 -29.25 43.27 -16.92
N PHE A 751 -29.28 43.67 -15.65
CA PHE A 751 -29.37 42.80 -14.46
C PHE A 751 -30.68 41.98 -14.38
N SER A 752 -31.79 42.53 -14.88
CA SER A 752 -33.10 41.87 -14.81
C SER A 752 -33.27 40.69 -15.78
N LEU A 753 -32.36 40.53 -16.74
CA LEU A 753 -32.38 39.42 -17.71
C LEU A 753 -31.77 38.12 -17.15
N PHE A 754 -30.92 38.21 -16.13
CA PHE A 754 -30.13 37.07 -15.62
C PHE A 754 -30.60 36.55 -14.26
N LEU A 755 -31.62 37.19 -13.65
CA LEU A 755 -32.03 36.94 -12.27
C LEU A 755 -33.53 36.64 -12.23
N SER A 756 -33.89 35.37 -11.96
CA SER A 756 -35.28 35.03 -11.65
C SER A 756 -35.53 35.30 -10.16
N ARG A 757 -36.49 36.19 -9.86
CA ARG A 757 -37.01 36.39 -8.52
C ARG A 757 -38.07 35.31 -8.29
N ARG A 758 -37.82 34.29 -7.46
CA ARG A 758 -38.89 33.38 -7.03
C ARG A 758 -39.62 33.99 -5.84
N SER A 759 -40.89 34.34 -6.02
CA SER A 759 -41.83 34.57 -4.93
C SER A 759 -42.14 33.24 -4.25
N SER A 760 -42.25 33.26 -2.93
CA SER A 760 -42.52 32.11 -2.04
C SER A 760 -43.90 31.45 -2.22
N SER A 761 -44.55 31.59 -3.38
CA SER A 761 -45.94 31.17 -3.61
C SER A 761 -46.28 30.91 -5.08
N GLU A 762 -45.53 30.06 -5.77
CA GLU A 762 -46.03 29.42 -7.00
C GLU A 762 -45.70 27.93 -6.98
N GLU A 763 -46.77 27.12 -6.87
CA GLU A 763 -46.73 25.67 -6.87
C GLU A 763 -46.25 25.12 -8.22
N PHE A 764 -45.42 24.10 -8.11
CA PHE A 764 -44.92 23.22 -9.16
C PHE A 764 -45.94 22.91 -10.28
N GLN A 765 -45.66 23.36 -11.51
CA GLN A 765 -45.96 22.54 -12.68
C GLN A 765 -44.71 21.75 -13.08
N ARG A 766 -44.71 20.50 -12.61
CA ARG A 766 -43.74 19.44 -12.90
C ARG A 766 -43.60 19.25 -14.41
N VAL A 767 -42.40 19.48 -14.94
CA VAL A 767 -41.95 18.81 -16.17
C VAL A 767 -41.31 17.50 -15.75
N SER A 768 -42.04 16.42 -16.04
CA SER A 768 -41.79 15.03 -15.67
C SER A 768 -40.56 14.45 -16.40
N SER A 769 -39.39 14.53 -15.76
CA SER A 769 -38.23 13.61 -15.92
C SER A 769 -36.99 14.08 -15.16
N LYS A 770 -36.83 15.40 -14.92
CA LYS A 770 -35.65 15.99 -14.26
C LYS A 770 -35.72 16.09 -12.72
N SER A 771 -36.89 15.89 -12.11
CA SER A 771 -37.04 15.99 -10.64
C SER A 771 -36.30 14.87 -9.90
N SER A 772 -36.32 13.64 -10.43
CA SER A 772 -35.61 12.51 -9.83
C SER A 772 -34.09 12.67 -9.85
N LEU A 773 -33.52 13.28 -10.91
CA LEU A 773 -32.08 13.51 -11.02
C LEU A 773 -31.58 14.60 -10.07
N LYS A 774 -32.36 15.68 -9.87
CA LYS A 774 -32.05 16.67 -8.81
C LYS A 774 -32.11 16.03 -7.44
N ASP A 775 -33.15 15.24 -7.14
CA ASP A 775 -33.26 14.50 -5.88
C ASP A 775 -32.06 13.57 -5.65
N ILE A 776 -31.52 12.96 -6.70
CA ILE A 776 -30.32 12.12 -6.64
C ILE A 776 -29.05 12.94 -6.30
N VAL A 777 -28.86 14.10 -6.93
CA VAL A 777 -27.74 15.00 -6.62
C VAL A 777 -27.86 15.51 -5.17
N THR A 778 -29.06 15.86 -4.71
CA THR A 778 -29.26 16.30 -3.30
C THR A 778 -28.90 15.20 -2.30
N LYS A 779 -29.24 13.94 -2.59
CA LYS A 779 -28.90 12.77 -1.73
C LYS A 779 -27.41 12.46 -1.68
N SER A 780 -26.63 12.93 -2.64
CA SER A 780 -25.19 12.68 -2.70
C SER A 780 -24.37 13.53 -1.74
N GLU A 781 -24.98 14.54 -1.11
CA GLU A 781 -24.31 15.46 -0.17
C GLU A 781 -23.09 16.22 -0.74
N ILE A 782 -22.91 16.23 -2.06
CA ILE A 782 -21.87 16.99 -2.77
C ILE A 782 -21.95 18.50 -2.46
N GLU A 783 -23.08 18.95 -1.92
CA GLU A 783 -23.38 20.33 -1.57
C GLU A 783 -22.90 20.72 -0.18
N LYS A 784 -22.55 19.75 0.68
CA LYS A 784 -21.89 20.00 1.97
C LYS A 784 -20.48 20.60 1.82
N VAL A 785 -19.97 20.73 0.59
CA VAL A 785 -18.84 21.60 0.23
C VAL A 785 -19.21 23.09 0.37
N VAL A 786 -20.42 23.44 0.81
CA VAL A 786 -20.87 24.85 0.89
C VAL A 786 -21.52 25.16 2.24
N SER A 787 -21.54 24.22 3.19
CA SER A 787 -22.15 24.42 4.50
C SER A 787 -21.14 24.21 5.63
N PHE A 788 -19.95 24.80 5.49
CA PHE A 788 -18.73 24.39 6.19
C PHE A 788 -18.72 24.71 7.70
N SER A 789 -19.16 23.76 8.53
CA SER A 789 -18.82 23.72 9.96
C SER A 789 -17.43 23.08 10.20
N SER A 790 -16.40 23.93 10.26
CA SER A 790 -15.16 23.89 11.08
C SER A 790 -14.23 22.65 11.18
N THR A 791 -14.54 21.42 10.76
CA THR A 791 -13.67 20.25 11.11
C THR A 791 -13.17 19.35 9.98
N THR A 792 -13.61 19.53 8.73
CA THR A 792 -13.38 18.51 7.67
C THR A 792 -12.16 18.74 6.78
N PHE A 793 -11.66 19.99 6.65
CA PHE A 793 -10.57 20.33 5.75
C PHE A 793 -9.33 20.89 6.48
N SER A 794 -8.15 20.57 5.95
CA SER A 794 -6.87 21.15 6.36
C SER A 794 -6.64 22.48 5.63
N ASP A 795 -5.86 23.38 6.23
CA ASP A 795 -5.54 24.68 5.61
C ASP A 795 -4.86 24.49 4.24
N GLU A 796 -4.06 23.42 4.07
CA GLU A 796 -3.47 23.01 2.80
C GLU A 796 -4.51 22.67 1.73
N SER A 797 -5.50 21.83 2.06
CA SER A 797 -6.53 21.40 1.11
C SER A 797 -7.39 22.59 0.63
N LEU A 798 -7.69 23.55 1.50
CA LEU A 798 -8.42 24.77 1.14
C LEU A 798 -7.66 25.59 0.08
N ASN A 799 -6.33 25.66 0.19
CA ASN A 799 -5.51 26.35 -0.82
C ASN A 799 -5.56 25.64 -2.16
N CYS A 800 -5.49 24.32 -2.13
CA CYS A 800 -5.56 23.52 -3.35
C CYS A 800 -6.91 23.67 -4.06
N ILE A 801 -8.02 23.92 -3.34
CA ILE A 801 -9.32 24.23 -3.95
C ILE A 801 -9.24 25.54 -4.73
N ILE A 802 -8.68 26.60 -4.11
CA ILE A 802 -8.60 27.93 -4.74
C ILE A 802 -7.72 27.89 -5.99
N GLU A 803 -6.56 27.24 -5.90
CA GLU A 803 -5.68 27.01 -7.06
C GLU A 803 -6.38 26.19 -8.15
N ALA A 804 -7.17 25.18 -7.77
CA ALA A 804 -7.94 24.39 -8.72
C ALA A 804 -9.04 25.21 -9.42
N ILE A 805 -9.75 26.10 -8.70
CA ILE A 805 -10.73 27.03 -9.30
C ILE A 805 -10.03 27.92 -10.33
N GLU A 806 -8.86 28.46 -9.99
CA GLU A 806 -8.06 29.29 -10.89
C GLU A 806 -7.67 28.52 -12.16
N LEU A 807 -7.16 27.29 -12.02
CA LEU A 807 -6.78 26.44 -13.15
C LEU A 807 -7.97 26.07 -14.04
N VAL A 808 -9.14 25.74 -13.46
CA VAL A 808 -10.34 25.45 -14.25
C VAL A 808 -10.77 26.69 -15.04
N CYS A 809 -10.71 27.88 -14.43
CA CYS A 809 -11.05 29.13 -15.13
C CYS A 809 -10.08 29.45 -16.26
N GLN A 810 -8.80 29.07 -16.16
CA GLN A 810 -7.81 29.24 -17.24
C GLN A 810 -8.06 28.31 -18.43
N GLU A 811 -8.62 27.12 -18.19
CA GLU A 811 -8.88 26.11 -19.23
C GLU A 811 -10.17 26.37 -20.02
N ILE A 812 -11.08 27.20 -19.52
CA ILE A 812 -12.32 27.55 -20.21
C ILE A 812 -11.99 28.53 -21.34
N GLU A 813 -12.02 28.05 -22.59
CA GLU A 813 -11.86 28.89 -23.78
C GLU A 813 -13.01 29.89 -23.89
N LEU A 814 -12.69 31.18 -23.99
CA LEU A 814 -13.68 32.26 -23.97
C LEU A 814 -14.28 32.48 -25.36
N GLY A 815 -15.48 31.96 -25.59
CA GLY A 815 -16.23 32.18 -26.83
C GLY A 815 -17.75 32.04 -26.74
N ALA A 816 -18.30 31.20 -25.86
CA ALA A 816 -19.75 30.97 -25.75
C ALA A 816 -20.37 31.54 -24.45
N GLU A 817 -21.69 31.82 -24.46
CA GLU A 817 -22.44 32.27 -23.27
C GLU A 817 -22.40 31.23 -22.12
N THR A 818 -22.30 29.94 -22.45
CA THR A 818 -22.13 28.82 -21.50
C THR A 818 -20.83 28.92 -20.72
N ASP A 819 -19.75 29.37 -21.36
CA ASP A 819 -18.42 29.51 -20.75
C ASP A 819 -18.39 30.67 -19.74
N GLN A 820 -19.13 31.74 -20.02
CA GLN A 820 -19.29 32.87 -19.09
C GLN A 820 -20.04 32.47 -17.81
N MET A 821 -21.05 31.59 -17.93
CA MET A 821 -21.80 31.08 -16.78
C MET A 821 -20.95 30.18 -15.87
N ARG A 822 -20.08 29.35 -16.46
CA ARG A 822 -19.13 28.51 -15.70
C ARG A 822 -18.14 29.34 -14.90
N ILE A 823 -17.58 30.40 -15.51
CA ILE A 823 -16.66 31.31 -14.80
C ILE A 823 -17.40 32.10 -13.71
N ALA A 824 -18.63 32.57 -13.99
CA ALA A 824 -19.45 33.24 -12.98
C ALA A 824 -19.75 32.33 -11.77
N PHE A 825 -20.04 31.05 -12.01
CA PHE A 825 -20.20 30.06 -10.96
C PHE A 825 -18.92 29.87 -10.14
N CYS A 826 -17.76 29.73 -10.79
CA CYS A 826 -16.47 29.61 -10.09
C CYS A 826 -16.16 30.81 -9.19
N VAL A 827 -16.54 32.02 -9.60
CA VAL A 827 -16.38 33.24 -8.81
C VAL A 827 -17.29 33.25 -7.57
N ILE A 828 -18.57 32.90 -7.74
CA ILE A 828 -19.53 32.76 -6.62
C ILE A 828 -19.09 31.66 -5.65
N PHE A 829 -18.62 30.53 -6.19
CA PHE A 829 -18.17 29.40 -5.40
C PHE A 829 -16.90 29.74 -4.59
N ALA A 830 -15.95 30.48 -5.20
CA ALA A 830 -14.79 30.99 -4.49
C ALA A 830 -15.21 31.93 -3.35
N GLU A 831 -16.07 32.92 -3.59
CA GLU A 831 -16.54 33.83 -2.52
C GLU A 831 -17.12 33.06 -1.33
N LYS A 832 -17.99 32.07 -1.58
CA LYS A 832 -18.60 31.26 -0.53
C LYS A 832 -17.59 30.50 0.32
N ILE A 833 -16.58 29.90 -0.31
CA ILE A 833 -15.51 29.19 0.42
C ILE A 833 -14.78 30.16 1.36
N PHE A 834 -14.52 31.38 0.90
CA PHE A 834 -13.85 32.40 1.69
C PHE A 834 -14.75 32.97 2.80
N SER A 835 -16.04 33.19 2.53
CA SER A 835 -16.98 33.76 3.50
C SER A 835 -17.37 32.78 4.60
N GLU A 836 -17.28 31.47 4.39
CA GLU A 836 -17.48 30.48 5.46
C GLU A 836 -16.21 30.21 6.28
N ASN A 837 -15.02 30.34 5.69
CA ASN A 837 -13.73 30.03 6.34
C ASN A 837 -12.93 31.28 6.78
N LYS A 838 -13.65 32.30 7.27
CA LYS A 838 -13.12 33.65 7.54
C LYS A 838 -11.87 33.72 8.44
N THR A 839 -11.73 32.78 9.39
CA THR A 839 -10.64 32.75 10.38
C THR A 839 -9.40 31.96 9.95
N ARG A 840 -9.50 31.09 8.93
CA ARG A 840 -8.40 30.18 8.52
C ARG A 840 -7.64 30.67 7.28
N ILE A 841 -8.24 31.56 6.48
CA ILE A 841 -7.72 31.98 5.16
C ILE A 841 -7.06 33.39 5.20
N SER A 842 -6.78 33.93 6.39
CA SER A 842 -6.35 35.33 6.57
C SER A 842 -5.10 35.73 5.78
N HIS A 843 -4.14 34.83 5.65
CA HIS A 843 -2.87 35.07 4.94
C HIS A 843 -2.92 34.95 3.42
N LYS A 844 -4.07 34.56 2.81
CA LYS A 844 -4.12 34.14 1.40
C LYS A 844 -5.17 34.84 0.54
N ILE A 845 -5.75 35.92 1.05
CA ILE A 845 -6.64 36.83 0.30
C ILE A 845 -5.97 37.35 -1.00
N ASN A 846 -4.63 37.41 -1.06
CA ASN A 846 -3.89 37.82 -2.25
C ASN A 846 -4.12 36.90 -3.47
N HIS A 847 -4.32 35.60 -3.27
CA HIS A 847 -4.61 34.68 -4.38
C HIS A 847 -6.02 34.91 -4.94
N LEU A 848 -6.99 35.17 -4.06
CA LEU A 848 -8.34 35.56 -4.48
C LEU A 848 -8.35 36.94 -5.14
N SER A 849 -7.55 37.90 -4.66
CA SER A 849 -7.44 39.21 -5.30
C SER A 849 -6.88 39.09 -6.72
N ASP A 850 -5.84 38.29 -6.91
CA ASP A 850 -5.27 38.04 -8.23
C ASP A 850 -6.23 37.28 -9.17
N PHE A 851 -7.02 36.34 -8.63
CA PHE A 851 -8.06 35.62 -9.37
C PHE A 851 -9.22 36.53 -9.82
N LEU A 852 -9.76 37.34 -8.90
CA LEU A 852 -10.84 38.29 -9.19
C LEU A 852 -10.37 39.38 -10.18
N VAL A 853 -9.16 39.90 -10.02
CA VAL A 853 -8.60 40.91 -10.94
C VAL A 853 -8.39 40.32 -12.33
N ARG A 854 -7.95 39.07 -12.44
CA ARG A 854 -7.80 38.39 -13.73
C ARG A 854 -9.14 38.17 -14.42
N THR A 855 -10.16 37.73 -13.69
CA THR A 855 -11.51 37.55 -14.26
C THR A 855 -12.15 38.88 -14.68
N LEU A 856 -11.88 39.98 -13.96
CA LEU A 856 -12.31 41.34 -14.33
C LEU A 856 -11.66 41.85 -15.63
N LYS A 857 -10.42 41.45 -15.92
CA LYS A 857 -9.66 41.84 -17.14
C LYS A 857 -10.06 41.07 -18.41
N LEU A 858 -10.97 40.09 -18.29
CA LEU A 858 -11.42 39.32 -19.45
C LEU A 858 -12.36 40.19 -20.31
N LYS A 859 -11.98 40.44 -21.56
CA LYS A 859 -12.68 41.35 -22.50
C LYS A 859 -14.00 40.78 -23.05
N ASN A 860 -14.97 40.41 -22.20
CA ASN A 860 -16.18 39.73 -22.64
C ASN A 860 -17.46 40.29 -21.99
N GLY A 861 -18.20 41.11 -22.74
CA GLY A 861 -19.54 41.58 -22.37
C GLY A 861 -19.61 42.39 -21.05
N THR A 862 -20.82 42.72 -20.61
CA THR A 862 -21.07 43.40 -19.33
C THR A 862 -21.42 42.42 -18.20
N PHE A 863 -21.57 41.13 -18.47
CA PHE A 863 -22.09 40.16 -17.52
C PHE A 863 -21.05 39.74 -16.47
N LEU A 864 -19.94 39.13 -16.93
CA LEU A 864 -18.90 38.60 -16.04
C LEU A 864 -18.25 39.68 -15.17
N PRO A 865 -17.86 40.87 -15.69
CA PRO A 865 -17.29 41.92 -14.85
C PRO A 865 -18.23 42.40 -13.74
N VAL A 866 -19.56 42.35 -13.94
CA VAL A 866 -20.51 42.79 -12.91
C VAL A 866 -20.67 41.77 -11.80
N ILE A 867 -20.75 40.47 -12.14
CA ILE A 867 -20.81 39.42 -11.12
C ILE A 867 -19.52 39.40 -10.32
N THR A 868 -18.36 39.45 -10.99
CA THR A 868 -17.08 39.47 -10.29
C THR A 868 -16.93 40.70 -9.38
N LEU A 869 -17.40 41.87 -9.82
CA LEU A 869 -17.39 43.07 -9.00
C LEU A 869 -18.38 42.96 -7.83
N ASN A 870 -19.55 42.35 -8.01
CA ASN A 870 -20.51 42.09 -6.94
C ASN A 870 -19.87 41.20 -5.86
N GLU A 871 -19.32 40.04 -6.25
CA GLU A 871 -18.69 39.11 -5.30
C GLU A 871 -17.45 39.71 -4.63
N ALA A 872 -16.68 40.56 -5.31
CA ALA A 872 -15.56 41.27 -4.70
C ALA A 872 -16.01 42.18 -3.54
N PHE A 873 -17.13 42.88 -3.70
CA PHE A 873 -17.70 43.71 -2.63
C PHE A 873 -18.38 42.88 -1.53
N VAL A 874 -19.01 41.75 -1.86
CA VAL A 874 -19.56 40.82 -0.84
C VAL A 874 -18.43 40.25 0.01
N THR A 875 -17.33 39.83 -0.63
CA THR A 875 -16.10 39.38 0.06
C THR A 875 -15.57 40.45 1.01
N LEU A 876 -15.51 41.70 0.54
CA LEU A 876 -15.07 42.84 1.32
C LEU A 876 -15.97 43.08 2.55
N LEU A 877 -17.30 43.02 2.38
CA LEU A 877 -18.25 43.17 3.50
C LEU A 877 -18.11 42.03 4.51
N ASN A 878 -17.92 40.80 4.04
CA ASN A 878 -17.88 39.61 4.88
C ASN A 878 -16.59 39.46 5.69
N LEU A 879 -15.45 39.90 5.14
CA LEU A 879 -14.13 39.70 5.74
C LEU A 879 -13.60 40.90 6.53
N TRP A 880 -14.16 42.11 6.34
CA TRP A 880 -13.66 43.34 6.98
C TRP A 880 -13.71 43.34 8.52
N GLU A 881 -14.67 42.61 9.10
CA GLU A 881 -14.82 42.49 10.55
C GLU A 881 -13.57 41.89 11.24
N TYR A 882 -12.76 41.14 10.50
CA TYR A 882 -11.54 40.51 10.99
C TYR A 882 -10.31 41.39 10.75
N LYS A 883 -9.68 41.83 11.84
CA LYS A 883 -8.55 42.79 11.80
C LYS A 883 -7.37 42.31 10.95
N GLU A 884 -7.05 41.01 10.99
CA GLU A 884 -5.92 40.41 10.25
C GLU A 884 -6.10 40.49 8.72
N ASN A 885 -7.33 40.60 8.24
CA ASN A 885 -7.65 40.58 6.80
C ASN A 885 -7.67 41.98 6.18
N ARG A 886 -7.71 43.04 6.99
CA ARG A 886 -7.97 44.41 6.52
C ARG A 886 -6.91 44.91 5.55
N GLU A 887 -5.63 44.63 5.79
CA GLU A 887 -4.55 45.03 4.86
C GLU A 887 -4.66 44.34 3.50
N ASN A 888 -4.98 43.04 3.48
CA ASN A 888 -5.12 42.28 2.24
C ASN A 888 -6.40 42.68 1.46
N ILE A 889 -7.47 43.06 2.16
CA ILE A 889 -8.68 43.61 1.54
C ILE A 889 -8.40 44.97 0.89
N LEU A 890 -7.54 45.79 1.50
CA LEU A 890 -7.11 47.07 0.92
C LEU A 890 -6.27 46.85 -0.35
N ASP A 891 -5.35 45.87 -0.36
CA ASP A 891 -4.61 45.48 -1.58
C ASP A 891 -5.56 45.02 -2.70
N LEU A 892 -6.59 44.23 -2.36
CA LEU A 892 -7.62 43.82 -3.32
C LEU A 892 -8.34 45.04 -3.91
N LEU A 893 -8.77 46.00 -3.08
CA LEU A 893 -9.42 47.23 -3.54
C LEU A 893 -8.51 48.06 -4.44
N ASP A 894 -7.23 48.19 -4.08
CA ASP A 894 -6.23 48.88 -4.90
C ASP A 894 -6.10 48.21 -6.27
N LYS A 895 -5.93 46.89 -6.32
CA LYS A 895 -5.82 46.13 -7.57
C LYS A 895 -7.08 46.18 -8.42
N VAL A 896 -8.27 46.06 -7.81
CA VAL A 896 -9.56 46.19 -8.49
C VAL A 896 -9.70 47.60 -9.07
N SER A 897 -9.32 48.65 -8.33
CA SER A 897 -9.42 50.04 -8.80
C SER A 897 -8.60 50.35 -10.07
N GLN A 898 -7.57 49.56 -10.35
CA GLN A 898 -6.69 49.73 -11.52
C GLN A 898 -7.25 49.08 -12.79
N VAL A 899 -8.35 48.33 -12.73
CA VAL A 899 -8.93 47.63 -13.89
C VAL A 899 -9.81 48.58 -14.72
N GLN A 900 -9.45 48.76 -16.00
CA GLN A 900 -10.12 49.70 -16.90
C GLN A 900 -11.58 49.32 -17.24
N GLU A 901 -11.90 48.01 -17.31
CA GLU A 901 -13.25 47.54 -17.65
C GLU A 901 -14.34 47.94 -16.63
N ILE A 902 -13.95 48.28 -15.39
CA ILE A 902 -14.87 48.62 -14.29
C ILE A 902 -15.50 50.02 -14.45
N SER A 903 -14.92 50.87 -15.30
CA SER A 903 -15.41 52.23 -15.57
C SER A 903 -16.89 52.31 -15.99
N LYS A 904 -17.44 51.22 -16.54
CA LYS A 904 -18.84 51.12 -16.98
C LYS A 904 -19.82 50.74 -15.87
N GLN A 905 -19.36 50.41 -14.66
CA GLN A 905 -20.17 49.87 -13.55
C GLN A 905 -20.28 50.81 -12.35
N GLY A 906 -20.32 52.12 -12.59
CA GLY A 906 -20.37 53.15 -11.55
C GLY A 906 -21.48 52.94 -10.51
N ASP A 907 -22.70 52.58 -10.93
CA ASP A 907 -23.84 52.39 -10.03
C ASP A 907 -23.62 51.27 -9.00
N LEU A 908 -22.95 50.17 -9.40
CA LEU A 908 -22.68 49.04 -8.51
C LEU A 908 -21.58 49.39 -7.51
N ILE A 909 -20.54 50.08 -7.96
CA ILE A 909 -19.44 50.59 -7.12
C ILE A 909 -19.99 51.54 -6.05
N GLU A 910 -20.86 52.47 -6.45
CA GLU A 910 -21.49 53.42 -5.54
C GLU A 910 -22.32 52.73 -4.47
N LYS A 911 -23.12 51.75 -4.88
CA LYS A 911 -23.97 51.02 -3.94
C LYS A 911 -23.16 50.10 -3.01
N GLY A 912 -22.14 49.43 -3.53
CA GLY A 912 -21.22 48.60 -2.75
C GLY A 912 -20.45 49.42 -1.70
N LEU A 913 -19.88 50.56 -2.11
CA LEU A 913 -19.18 51.48 -1.21
C LEU A 913 -20.11 52.13 -0.18
N SER A 914 -21.34 52.49 -0.57
CA SER A 914 -22.34 53.00 0.38
C SER A 914 -22.64 51.99 1.49
N ILE A 915 -22.93 50.74 1.12
CA ILE A 915 -23.24 49.67 2.09
C ILE A 915 -22.04 49.39 2.99
N PHE A 916 -20.82 49.42 2.44
CA PHE A 916 -19.60 49.24 3.21
C PHE A 916 -19.37 50.36 4.22
N PHE A 917 -19.42 51.62 3.79
CA PHE A 917 -19.20 52.75 4.69
C PHE A 917 -20.30 52.92 5.74
N ASP A 918 -21.54 52.56 5.42
CA ASP A 918 -22.60 52.61 6.43
C ASP A 918 -22.36 51.61 7.59
N LYS A 919 -21.56 50.55 7.37
CA LYS A 919 -21.20 49.57 8.39
C LYS A 919 -19.81 49.75 9.02
N HIS A 920 -18.82 50.20 8.25
CA HIS A 920 -17.40 50.05 8.63
C HIS A 920 -16.53 51.31 8.47
N PHE A 921 -17.14 52.49 8.24
CA PHE A 921 -16.40 53.73 7.95
C PHE A 921 -15.32 54.08 8.98
N ASP A 922 -15.63 54.05 10.28
CA ASP A 922 -14.67 54.45 11.33
C ASP A 922 -13.45 53.51 11.34
N SER A 923 -13.69 52.20 11.26
CA SER A 923 -12.63 51.18 11.20
C SER A 923 -11.80 51.20 9.92
N PHE A 924 -12.33 51.76 8.83
CA PHE A 924 -11.62 51.95 7.57
C PHE A 924 -10.66 53.13 7.64
N ILE A 925 -11.09 54.24 8.26
CA ILE A 925 -10.23 55.42 8.42
C ILE A 925 -9.02 55.11 9.29
N GLU A 926 -9.17 54.28 10.34
CA GLU A 926 -8.06 53.85 11.20
C GLU A 926 -6.89 53.21 10.44
N MET A 927 -7.13 52.59 9.27
CA MET A 927 -6.11 51.92 8.47
C MET A 927 -5.23 52.86 7.63
N ASN A 928 -5.61 54.14 7.47
CA ASN A 928 -4.84 55.15 6.72
C ASN A 928 -4.45 54.75 5.28
N LYS A 929 -5.26 53.97 4.55
CA LYS A 929 -5.05 53.66 3.12
C LYS A 929 -6.29 54.00 2.29
N LEU A 930 -6.23 55.09 1.53
CA LEU A 930 -7.40 55.64 0.82
C LEU A 930 -7.34 55.47 -0.71
N SER A 931 -6.18 55.11 -1.28
CA SER A 931 -5.94 55.06 -2.73
C SER A 931 -7.01 54.30 -3.53
N GLY A 932 -7.23 53.03 -3.24
CA GLY A 932 -8.10 52.16 -4.05
C GLY A 932 -9.57 52.57 -4.00
N VAL A 933 -10.04 52.95 -2.82
CA VAL A 933 -11.40 53.49 -2.62
C VAL A 933 -11.58 54.80 -3.36
N LEU A 934 -10.62 55.72 -3.25
CA LEU A 934 -10.70 57.02 -3.90
C LEU A 934 -10.65 56.90 -5.42
N ASN A 935 -9.85 55.98 -5.96
CA ASN A 935 -9.84 55.63 -7.37
C ASN A 935 -11.19 55.06 -7.84
N LEU A 936 -11.81 54.17 -7.05
CA LEU A 936 -13.15 53.64 -7.35
C LEU A 936 -14.24 54.73 -7.28
N LEU A 937 -14.18 55.63 -6.30
CA LEU A 937 -15.09 56.78 -6.19
C LEU A 937 -14.89 57.77 -7.36
N GLN A 938 -13.65 57.95 -7.82
CA GLN A 938 -13.35 58.82 -8.96
C GLN A 938 -14.09 58.37 -10.22
N ILE A 939 -14.29 57.06 -10.43
CA ILE A 939 -15.08 56.52 -11.55
C ILE A 939 -16.53 57.06 -11.50
N GLY A 940 -17.16 57.08 -10.32
CA GLY A 940 -18.52 57.60 -10.13
C GLY A 940 -18.60 59.14 -10.19
N LEU A 941 -17.56 59.83 -9.70
CA LEU A 941 -17.47 61.29 -9.71
C LEU A 941 -17.29 61.86 -11.12
N VAL A 942 -16.52 61.19 -11.99
CA VAL A 942 -16.39 61.55 -13.42
C VAL A 942 -17.72 61.43 -14.15
N ASN A 943 -18.60 60.54 -13.71
CA ASN A 943 -19.95 60.34 -14.26
C ASN A 943 -21.02 61.26 -13.62
N HIS A 944 -20.63 62.25 -12.81
CA HIS A 944 -21.51 63.23 -12.15
C HIS A 944 -22.60 62.63 -11.21
N SER A 945 -22.32 61.54 -10.51
CA SER A 945 -23.29 60.99 -9.54
C SER A 945 -23.33 61.77 -8.22
N GLU A 946 -24.51 62.29 -7.86
CA GLU A 946 -24.75 62.95 -6.57
C GLU A 946 -24.41 62.07 -5.35
N LYS A 947 -24.55 60.74 -5.47
CA LYS A 947 -24.27 59.81 -4.38
C LYS A 947 -22.76 59.67 -4.14
N SER A 948 -21.97 59.58 -5.20
CA SER A 948 -20.51 59.61 -5.13
C SER A 948 -20.00 60.89 -4.46
N PHE A 949 -20.61 62.04 -4.75
CA PHE A 949 -20.29 63.31 -4.07
C PHE A 949 -20.58 63.27 -2.55
N LYS A 950 -21.74 62.73 -2.16
CA LYS A 950 -22.10 62.57 -0.74
C LYS A 950 -21.18 61.61 0.02
N LEU A 951 -20.74 60.53 -0.63
CA LEU A 951 -19.78 59.59 -0.05
C LEU A 951 -18.40 60.24 0.10
N PHE A 952 -17.95 60.98 -0.92
CA PHE A 952 -16.68 61.70 -0.87
C PHE A 952 -16.65 62.78 0.23
N ASP A 953 -17.78 63.47 0.46
CA ASP A 953 -17.87 64.49 1.51
C ASP A 953 -17.60 63.94 2.92
N ARG A 954 -17.78 62.63 3.16
CA ARG A 954 -17.41 61.99 4.44
C ARG A 954 -15.90 62.03 4.70
N PHE A 955 -15.06 62.12 3.68
CA PHE A 955 -13.59 62.12 3.79
C PHE A 955 -12.97 63.53 3.98
N LYS A 956 -13.77 64.60 3.96
CA LYS A 956 -13.29 66.00 4.07
C LYS A 956 -12.70 66.38 5.42
N SER A 957 -12.99 65.63 6.48
CA SER A 957 -12.51 65.90 7.84
C SER A 957 -11.16 65.25 8.15
N ILE A 958 -10.57 64.50 7.21
CA ILE A 958 -9.33 63.74 7.43
C ILE A 958 -8.12 64.64 7.15
N ASN A 959 -7.44 65.06 8.22
CA ASN A 959 -6.26 65.94 8.16
C ASN A 959 -4.94 65.26 8.57
N SER A 960 -4.96 63.96 8.89
CA SER A 960 -3.81 63.19 9.37
C SER A 960 -3.66 61.87 8.62
N GLY A 961 -2.44 61.50 8.21
CA GLY A 961 -2.16 60.24 7.51
C GLY A 961 -0.84 60.28 6.73
N SER A 962 -0.41 59.14 6.20
CA SER A 962 0.81 59.05 5.37
C SER A 962 0.63 59.85 4.07
N PHE A 963 1.72 60.42 3.56
CA PHE A 963 1.67 61.22 2.34
C PHE A 963 1.21 60.38 1.14
N ASP A 964 1.78 59.19 0.97
CA ASP A 964 1.55 58.37 -0.23
C ASP A 964 0.17 57.68 -0.24
N GLU A 965 -0.35 57.25 0.92
CA GLU A 965 -1.58 56.43 0.98
C GLU A 965 -2.85 57.23 1.33
N VAL A 966 -2.72 58.41 1.96
CA VAL A 966 -3.85 59.24 2.41
C VAL A 966 -3.87 60.58 1.71
N ARG A 967 -2.81 61.38 1.87
CA ARG A 967 -2.81 62.79 1.47
C ARG A 967 -2.71 62.96 -0.04
N PHE A 968 -1.83 62.24 -0.71
CA PHE A 968 -1.63 62.35 -2.16
C PHE A 968 -2.85 61.87 -2.97
N PRO A 969 -3.50 60.73 -2.65
CA PRO A 969 -4.76 60.34 -3.30
C PRO A 969 -5.90 61.33 -3.08
N LEU A 970 -6.05 61.90 -1.87
CA LEU A 970 -7.04 62.95 -1.59
C LEU A 970 -6.77 64.22 -2.40
N ILE A 971 -5.51 64.61 -2.55
CA ILE A 971 -5.09 65.73 -3.42
C ILE A 971 -5.48 65.44 -4.87
N GLN A 972 -5.22 64.23 -5.38
CA GLN A 972 -5.55 63.85 -6.75
C GLN A 972 -7.05 63.86 -7.03
N VAL A 973 -7.88 63.32 -6.13
CA VAL A 973 -9.34 63.33 -6.30
C VAL A 973 -9.93 64.72 -6.14
N ASN A 974 -9.47 65.53 -5.17
CA ASN A 974 -9.91 66.93 -5.05
C ASN A 974 -9.51 67.76 -6.28
N ALA A 975 -8.32 67.56 -6.81
CA ALA A 975 -7.87 68.16 -8.07
C ALA A 975 -8.79 67.77 -9.25
N ALA A 976 -9.15 66.49 -9.35
CA ALA A 976 -10.07 66.00 -10.37
C ALA A 976 -11.49 66.60 -10.20
N LEU A 977 -11.98 66.74 -8.96
CA LEU A 977 -13.27 67.34 -8.64
C LEU A 977 -13.35 68.82 -9.01
N CYS A 978 -12.31 69.60 -8.70
CA CYS A 978 -12.23 71.02 -9.07
C CYS A 978 -12.27 71.24 -10.60
N LEU A 979 -11.87 70.24 -11.39
CA LEU A 979 -11.98 70.27 -12.86
C LEU A 979 -13.38 69.90 -13.38
N ILE A 980 -14.09 69.00 -12.71
CA ILE A 980 -15.37 68.45 -13.14
C ILE A 980 -16.54 69.36 -12.73
N ASP A 981 -16.44 70.03 -11.57
CA ASP A 981 -17.53 70.85 -11.04
C ASP A 981 -17.59 72.23 -11.73
N GLN A 982 -18.48 72.35 -12.72
CA GLN A 982 -18.80 73.62 -13.39
C GLN A 982 -19.66 74.55 -12.52
N THR A 983 -20.17 74.06 -11.38
CA THR A 983 -20.85 74.92 -10.41
C THR A 983 -19.80 75.69 -9.61
N LYS A 984 -20.07 76.96 -9.31
CA LYS A 984 -19.14 77.89 -8.62
C LYS A 984 -18.83 77.52 -7.15
N SER A 985 -19.02 76.27 -6.73
CA SER A 985 -19.05 75.87 -5.32
C SER A 985 -17.70 75.43 -4.75
N ARG A 986 -16.81 74.80 -5.55
CA ARG A 986 -15.47 74.36 -5.11
C ARG A 986 -14.37 75.12 -5.86
N ASN A 987 -13.44 75.70 -5.11
CA ASN A 987 -12.30 76.45 -5.65
C ASN A 987 -10.99 75.71 -5.36
N PHE A 988 -9.96 75.94 -6.15
CA PHE A 988 -8.63 75.36 -5.90
C PHE A 988 -8.05 75.81 -4.55
N SER A 989 -8.56 76.91 -3.97
CA SER A 989 -8.27 77.34 -2.60
C SER A 989 -8.61 76.30 -1.54
N ASP A 990 -9.63 75.46 -1.77
CA ASP A 990 -10.10 74.47 -0.80
C ASP A 990 -9.12 73.30 -0.68
N MET A 991 -8.16 73.19 -1.61
CA MET A 991 -7.07 72.21 -1.53
C MET A 991 -5.91 72.68 -0.64
N LYS A 992 -5.86 73.96 -0.23
CA LYS A 992 -4.74 74.52 0.55
C LYS A 992 -4.48 73.77 1.85
N ASP A 993 -5.54 73.42 2.56
CA ASP A 993 -5.44 72.77 3.87
C ASP A 993 -4.83 71.37 3.76
N ILE A 994 -5.07 70.68 2.64
CA ILE A 994 -4.52 69.35 2.36
C ILE A 994 -3.13 69.47 1.69
N LEU A 995 -2.87 70.55 0.92
CA LEU A 995 -1.61 70.76 0.23
C LEU A 995 -0.51 71.33 1.11
N LEU A 996 -0.79 72.25 2.04
CA LEU A 996 0.22 73.04 2.76
C LEU A 996 0.52 72.48 4.17
N VAL A 997 1.13 71.30 4.23
CA VAL A 997 1.53 70.66 5.51
C VAL A 997 3.04 70.49 5.55
N LYS A 998 3.68 70.91 6.65
CA LYS A 998 5.15 70.98 6.84
C LYS A 998 5.92 69.65 6.87
N GLN A 999 5.24 68.50 6.75
CA GLN A 999 5.87 67.17 6.88
C GLN A 999 6.17 66.50 5.54
N THR A 1000 6.06 67.22 4.42
CA THR A 1000 6.32 66.72 3.06
C THR A 1000 7.81 66.77 2.71
N THR A 1001 8.31 65.72 2.06
CA THR A 1001 9.71 65.71 1.58
C THR A 1001 9.85 66.37 0.22
N ALA A 1002 11.08 66.77 -0.14
CA ALA A 1002 11.41 67.35 -1.44
C ALA A 1002 10.89 66.52 -2.64
N LYS A 1003 11.08 65.19 -2.62
CA LYS A 1003 10.60 64.27 -3.67
C LYS A 1003 9.07 64.17 -3.73
N GLN A 1004 8.40 64.28 -2.59
CA GLN A 1004 6.93 64.24 -2.51
C GLN A 1004 6.31 65.52 -3.09
N TRP A 1005 6.92 66.67 -2.84
CA TRP A 1005 6.55 67.89 -3.55
C TRP A 1005 6.78 67.81 -5.05
N GLU A 1006 7.89 67.21 -5.47
CA GLU A 1006 8.16 66.95 -6.88
C GLU A 1006 7.00 66.18 -7.56
N LEU A 1007 6.51 65.13 -6.89
CA LEU A 1007 5.34 64.36 -7.31
C LEU A 1007 4.06 65.21 -7.36
N ILE A 1008 3.81 66.06 -6.36
CA ILE A 1008 2.63 66.96 -6.35
C ILE A 1008 2.65 67.90 -7.55
N PHE A 1009 3.77 68.56 -7.81
CA PHE A 1009 3.88 69.50 -8.92
C PHE A 1009 3.77 68.77 -10.26
N ASN A 1010 4.50 67.67 -10.46
CA ASN A 1010 4.55 66.99 -11.75
C ASN A 1010 3.30 66.17 -12.07
N ASN A 1011 2.69 65.49 -11.08
CA ASN A 1011 1.56 64.59 -11.31
C ASN A 1011 0.20 65.21 -11.02
N VAL A 1012 0.14 66.33 -10.27
CA VAL A 1012 -1.14 66.99 -9.92
C VAL A 1012 -1.18 68.42 -10.44
N LEU A 1013 -0.38 69.33 -9.91
CA LEU A 1013 -0.55 70.78 -10.14
C LEU A 1013 -0.25 71.19 -11.59
N PHE A 1014 0.85 70.72 -12.19
CA PHE A 1014 1.17 71.05 -13.58
C PHE A 1014 0.20 70.45 -14.59
N PRO A 1015 -0.22 69.17 -14.50
CA PRO A 1015 -1.24 68.62 -15.39
C PRO A 1015 -2.56 69.41 -15.39
N LEU A 1016 -2.99 69.95 -14.24
CA LEU A 1016 -4.21 70.78 -14.14
C LEU A 1016 -4.17 72.02 -15.04
N THR A 1017 -2.98 72.59 -15.28
CA THR A 1017 -2.81 73.79 -16.12
C THR A 1017 -3.14 73.55 -17.60
N THR A 1018 -3.30 72.30 -18.05
CA THR A 1018 -3.63 72.01 -19.46
C THR A 1018 -5.11 72.22 -19.81
N LYS A 1019 -6.03 72.20 -18.83
CA LYS A 1019 -7.48 72.17 -19.06
C LYS A 1019 -8.21 73.53 -19.03
N ARG A 1020 -7.49 74.65 -18.88
CA ARG A 1020 -7.94 76.06 -19.02
C ARG A 1020 -9.13 76.54 -18.15
N THR A 1021 -9.58 75.80 -17.14
CA THR A 1021 -10.68 76.21 -16.24
C THR A 1021 -10.15 76.77 -14.91
N LYS A 1022 -10.75 77.87 -14.39
CA LYS A 1022 -10.38 78.54 -13.10
C LYS A 1022 -8.87 78.76 -12.91
N TYR A 1023 -8.21 79.28 -13.94
CA TYR A 1023 -6.74 79.39 -14.01
C TYR A 1023 -6.14 80.35 -12.97
N ASP A 1024 -6.88 81.41 -12.59
CA ASP A 1024 -6.49 82.37 -11.54
C ASP A 1024 -6.23 81.70 -10.19
N ASP A 1025 -7.22 80.96 -9.69
CA ASP A 1025 -7.16 80.27 -8.40
C ASP A 1025 -6.10 79.16 -8.42
N LEU A 1026 -5.93 78.47 -9.55
CA LEU A 1026 -4.92 77.42 -9.71
C LEU A 1026 -3.49 77.99 -9.69
N LEU A 1027 -3.23 79.09 -10.40
CA LEU A 1027 -1.93 79.75 -10.36
C LEU A 1027 -1.63 80.34 -8.98
N GLY A 1028 -2.65 80.92 -8.34
CA GLY A 1028 -2.55 81.38 -6.97
C GLY A 1028 -2.18 80.24 -6.02
N LEU A 1029 -2.79 79.06 -6.17
CA LEU A 1029 -2.45 77.86 -5.41
C LEU A 1029 -1.02 77.37 -5.73
N ILE A 1030 -0.61 77.31 -7.00
CA ILE A 1030 0.73 76.88 -7.42
C ILE A 1030 1.80 77.77 -6.79
N LEU A 1031 1.60 79.10 -6.82
CA LEU A 1031 2.52 80.05 -6.20
C LEU A 1031 2.56 79.91 -4.68
N ASP A 1032 1.40 79.85 -4.02
CA ASP A 1032 1.32 79.66 -2.57
C ASP A 1032 1.97 78.32 -2.15
N THR A 1033 1.78 77.25 -2.94
CA THR A 1033 2.43 75.96 -2.69
C THR A 1033 3.92 76.02 -2.91
N PHE A 1034 4.39 76.71 -3.97
CA PHE A 1034 5.82 76.85 -4.25
C PHE A 1034 6.49 77.63 -3.12
N GLU A 1035 5.95 78.80 -2.76
CA GLU A 1035 6.43 79.62 -1.64
C GLU A 1035 6.63 78.79 -0.37
N PHE A 1036 5.64 77.98 -0.02
CA PHE A 1036 5.65 77.17 1.18
C PHE A 1036 6.72 76.07 1.20
N CYS A 1037 7.14 75.54 0.05
CA CYS A 1037 8.03 74.37 -0.05
C CYS A 1037 9.44 74.67 -0.56
N ILE A 1038 9.79 75.95 -0.80
CA ILE A 1038 11.12 76.36 -1.33
C ILE A 1038 12.26 75.78 -0.48
N GLU A 1039 12.16 75.82 0.85
CA GLU A 1039 13.21 75.32 1.77
C GLU A 1039 13.50 73.83 1.56
N GLU A 1040 12.47 73.05 1.25
CA GLU A 1040 12.55 71.60 1.09
C GLU A 1040 13.00 71.21 -0.34
N ILE A 1041 12.58 71.94 -1.37
CA ILE A 1041 12.83 71.59 -2.79
C ILE A 1041 14.16 72.14 -3.31
N LYS A 1042 14.80 73.11 -2.62
CA LYS A 1042 16.02 73.79 -3.10
C LYS A 1042 17.17 72.87 -3.55
N ASN A 1043 17.26 71.67 -2.98
CA ASN A 1043 18.33 70.70 -3.27
C ASN A 1043 17.94 69.65 -4.34
N LEU A 1044 16.75 69.74 -4.96
CA LEU A 1044 16.35 68.83 -6.02
C LEU A 1044 17.05 69.16 -7.34
N SER A 1045 17.47 68.13 -8.07
CA SER A 1045 18.03 68.27 -9.43
C SER A 1045 17.07 68.92 -10.42
N LEU A 1046 15.75 68.83 -10.18
CA LEU A 1046 14.68 69.38 -11.00
C LEU A 1046 14.14 70.73 -10.50
N PHE A 1047 14.79 71.35 -9.51
CA PHE A 1047 14.37 72.64 -8.97
C PHE A 1047 14.35 73.75 -10.04
N GLU A 1048 15.44 73.92 -10.82
CA GLU A 1048 15.50 74.96 -11.86
C GLU A 1048 14.42 74.76 -12.96
N PRO A 1049 14.24 73.55 -13.54
CA PRO A 1049 13.15 73.29 -14.48
C PRO A 1049 11.75 73.57 -13.89
N MET A 1050 11.52 73.20 -12.63
CA MET A 1050 10.23 73.41 -11.96
C MET A 1050 9.94 74.91 -11.79
N TRP A 1051 10.91 75.68 -11.33
CA TRP A 1051 10.80 77.14 -11.21
C TRP A 1051 10.55 77.80 -12.57
N PHE A 1052 11.30 77.45 -13.60
CA PHE A 1052 11.09 78.02 -14.94
C PHE A 1052 9.73 77.63 -15.56
N ARG A 1053 9.19 76.45 -15.21
CA ARG A 1053 7.84 76.06 -15.61
C ARG A 1053 6.77 76.89 -14.90
N ILE A 1054 6.90 77.11 -13.60
CA ILE A 1054 5.99 78.00 -12.84
C ILE A 1054 6.08 79.42 -13.39
N LEU A 1055 7.29 79.92 -13.60
CA LEU A 1055 7.55 81.26 -14.11
C LEU A 1055 6.96 81.43 -15.52
N SER A 1056 7.13 80.46 -16.41
CA SER A 1056 6.55 80.54 -17.76
C SER A 1056 5.02 80.51 -17.74
N LEU A 1057 4.40 79.66 -16.92
CA LEU A 1057 2.95 79.60 -16.74
C LEU A 1057 2.38 80.92 -16.21
N VAL A 1058 3.00 81.49 -15.19
CA VAL A 1058 2.56 82.76 -14.58
C VAL A 1058 2.74 83.93 -15.55
N LEU A 1059 3.88 84.01 -16.24
CA LEU A 1059 4.15 85.10 -17.19
C LEU A 1059 3.29 85.00 -18.46
N GLU A 1060 3.03 83.80 -18.99
CA GLU A 1060 2.12 83.61 -20.12
C GLU A 1060 0.69 84.02 -19.75
N TYR A 1061 0.27 83.73 -18.52
CA TYR A 1061 -1.04 84.12 -18.01
C TYR A 1061 -1.17 85.63 -17.78
N CYS A 1062 -0.18 86.25 -17.14
CA CYS A 1062 -0.15 87.70 -16.88
C CYS A 1062 -0.10 88.55 -18.15
N LYS A 1063 0.33 88.00 -19.30
CA LYS A 1063 0.21 88.67 -20.61
C LYS A 1063 -1.24 88.78 -21.11
N ARG A 1064 -2.16 87.97 -20.59
CA ARG A 1064 -3.54 87.81 -21.10
C ARG A 1064 -4.64 88.36 -20.17
N CYS A 1065 -4.32 88.89 -19.00
CA CYS A 1065 -5.29 89.20 -17.93
C CYS A 1065 -5.37 90.67 -17.52
N ASP A 1066 -6.47 91.04 -16.84
CA ASP A 1066 -6.77 92.39 -16.35
C ASP A 1066 -5.88 92.84 -15.17
N SER A 1067 -5.76 94.15 -14.96
CA SER A 1067 -4.80 94.78 -14.04
C SER A 1067 -4.93 94.39 -12.56
N SER A 1068 -6.13 94.06 -12.07
CA SER A 1068 -6.38 93.70 -10.67
C SER A 1068 -5.91 92.29 -10.28
N ILE A 1069 -5.95 91.35 -11.21
CA ILE A 1069 -5.41 90.00 -11.04
C ILE A 1069 -3.89 90.05 -11.14
N LYS A 1070 -3.39 90.91 -12.03
CA LYS A 1070 -1.97 91.15 -12.25
C LYS A 1070 -1.26 91.59 -10.96
N THR A 1071 -1.87 92.46 -10.14
CA THR A 1071 -1.31 92.91 -8.86
C THR A 1071 -1.30 91.83 -7.77
N THR A 1072 -2.31 90.96 -7.76
CA THR A 1072 -2.41 89.86 -6.77
C THR A 1072 -1.38 88.77 -7.04
N ILE A 1073 -1.19 88.42 -8.32
CA ILE A 1073 -0.16 87.46 -8.76
C ILE A 1073 1.24 88.06 -8.63
N GLU A 1074 1.41 89.35 -8.91
CA GLU A 1074 2.65 90.11 -8.67
C GLU A 1074 3.11 90.03 -7.21
N GLY A 1075 2.19 90.25 -6.26
CA GLY A 1075 2.49 90.15 -4.83
C GLY A 1075 2.99 88.75 -4.43
N LYS A 1076 2.34 87.69 -4.92
CA LYS A 1076 2.73 86.30 -4.64
C LYS A 1076 4.04 85.89 -5.31
N LEU A 1077 4.23 86.26 -6.57
CA LEU A 1077 5.49 86.02 -7.29
C LEU A 1077 6.66 86.73 -6.61
N SER A 1078 6.44 87.98 -6.16
CA SER A 1078 7.42 88.73 -5.37
C SER A 1078 7.75 88.03 -4.06
N SER A 1079 6.75 87.49 -3.35
CA SER A 1079 6.94 86.69 -2.13
C SER A 1079 7.81 85.45 -2.38
N CYS A 1080 7.50 84.67 -3.42
CA CYS A 1080 8.32 83.50 -3.82
C CYS A 1080 9.77 83.88 -4.11
N ILE A 1081 10.02 84.97 -4.85
CA ILE A 1081 11.37 85.41 -5.21
C ILE A 1081 12.15 85.89 -3.98
N MET A 1082 11.48 86.61 -3.08
CA MET A 1082 12.04 87.03 -1.80
C MET A 1082 12.39 85.83 -0.92
N GLU A 1083 11.55 84.80 -0.89
CA GLU A 1083 11.84 83.59 -0.13
C GLU A 1083 12.97 82.75 -0.75
N MET A 1084 13.05 82.64 -2.08
CA MET A 1084 14.21 82.05 -2.76
C MET A 1084 15.52 82.79 -2.44
N LYS A 1085 15.45 84.12 -2.28
CA LYS A 1085 16.58 84.94 -1.86
C LYS A 1085 16.96 84.71 -0.40
N ASN A 1086 15.98 84.63 0.51
CA ASN A 1086 16.19 84.32 1.92
C ASN A 1086 16.85 82.94 2.11
N GLN A 1087 16.53 81.98 1.24
CA GLN A 1087 17.06 80.62 1.25
C GLN A 1087 18.41 80.47 0.54
N GLU A 1088 19.07 81.58 0.19
CA GLU A 1088 20.39 81.67 -0.47
C GLU A 1088 20.50 80.96 -1.84
N ILE A 1089 19.37 80.66 -2.51
CA ILE A 1089 19.33 79.94 -3.80
C ILE A 1089 20.07 80.70 -4.92
N PHE A 1090 20.18 82.01 -4.79
CA PHE A 1090 20.85 82.89 -5.75
C PHE A 1090 22.34 83.16 -5.44
N ASN A 1091 22.90 82.58 -4.38
CA ASN A 1091 24.30 82.80 -4.00
C ASN A 1091 25.27 81.77 -4.64
N SER A 1092 26.27 82.31 -5.35
CA SER A 1092 27.51 81.75 -5.92
C SER A 1092 27.53 80.44 -6.74
N SER A 1093 26.50 79.59 -6.75
CA SER A 1093 26.51 78.35 -7.57
C SER A 1093 25.63 78.36 -8.83
N SER A 1094 24.75 79.37 -9.04
CA SER A 1094 23.84 79.40 -10.21
C SER A 1094 23.53 80.83 -10.73
N PRO A 1095 24.53 81.63 -11.16
CA PRO A 1095 24.29 82.98 -11.71
C PRO A 1095 23.37 82.98 -12.94
N LYS A 1096 23.24 81.84 -13.63
CA LYS A 1096 22.29 81.65 -14.74
C LYS A 1096 20.83 81.68 -14.29
N LEU A 1097 20.50 81.12 -13.13
CA LEU A 1097 19.12 81.03 -12.63
C LEU A 1097 18.56 82.42 -12.30
N TRP A 1098 19.31 83.23 -11.55
CA TRP A 1098 18.92 84.60 -11.24
C TRP A 1098 18.85 85.46 -12.50
N ASN A 1099 19.85 85.42 -13.38
CA ASN A 1099 19.86 86.24 -14.59
C ASN A 1099 18.69 85.93 -15.53
N LEU A 1100 18.34 84.65 -15.71
CA LEU A 1100 17.17 84.25 -16.52
C LEU A 1100 15.85 84.60 -15.84
N THR A 1101 15.75 84.44 -14.52
CA THR A 1101 14.56 84.82 -13.75
C THR A 1101 14.34 86.33 -13.83
N LYS A 1102 15.39 87.11 -13.59
CA LYS A 1102 15.42 88.57 -13.69
C LYS A 1102 14.96 89.05 -15.08
N LEU A 1103 15.56 88.54 -16.16
CA LEU A 1103 15.18 88.91 -17.52
C LEU A 1103 13.70 88.63 -17.84
N ASN A 1104 13.18 87.50 -17.37
CA ASN A 1104 11.79 87.11 -17.63
C ASN A 1104 10.78 87.91 -16.79
N VAL A 1105 11.13 88.27 -15.54
CA VAL A 1105 10.27 89.03 -14.63
C VAL A 1105 10.30 90.53 -14.95
N GLU A 1106 11.47 91.13 -15.21
CA GLU A 1106 11.61 92.56 -15.58
C GLU A 1106 10.75 92.93 -16.79
N ALA A 1107 10.58 92.00 -17.73
CA ALA A 1107 9.80 92.22 -18.95
C ALA A 1107 8.30 92.47 -18.71
N ILE A 1108 7.74 92.02 -17.57
CA ILE A 1108 6.29 92.11 -17.28
C ILE A 1108 6.01 92.86 -15.97
N PHE A 1109 6.93 92.76 -15.01
CA PHE A 1109 6.87 93.28 -13.64
C PHE A 1109 8.20 93.92 -13.23
N PRO A 1110 8.55 95.09 -13.78
CA PRO A 1110 9.80 95.78 -13.48
C PRO A 1110 9.93 96.25 -12.02
N SER A 1111 8.82 96.28 -11.26
CA SER A 1111 8.74 96.63 -9.83
C SER A 1111 9.25 95.54 -8.87
N ILE A 1112 9.30 94.27 -9.31
CA ILE A 1112 9.64 93.11 -8.45
C ILE A 1112 11.16 92.89 -8.36
N VAL A 1113 11.88 93.26 -9.41
CA VAL A 1113 13.33 93.05 -9.57
C VAL A 1113 14.12 94.18 -8.93
#